data_AF-A0A2W5T634-F1
#
_entry.id   AF-A0A2W5T634-F1
#
_cell.length_a   1.000
_cell.length_b   1.000
_cell.length_c   1.000
_cell.angle_alpha   90.00
_cell.angle_beta   90.00
_cell.angle_gamma   90.00
#
_symmetry.space_group_name_H-M   'P 1'
#
loop_
_entity.id
_entity.type
_entity.pdbx_description
1 polymer ?
#
loop_
_entity_poly.entity_id
_entity_poly.type
_entity_poly.pdbx_seq_one_letter_code
_entity_poly.pdbx_strand_id
1 'polypeptide(L)'
;MTRRSGAVALTTAEQERAREVATLLAGRQVDALVARLGEPSWAVRRDVVRALGELGQAAVPALVEALRSRRDDEARIAATVDALVANSGDVLPAIAPLADEPDPAVVADVAQVLGRRGTPRALERLAPLAAHADDNVAVAAIEGLGRIGSPAAIDALIGAARSNNFFRVFPAIDVLGRLGDARAIPALAELAGDQLHQLEAARALGRTGESAAVGPLAKLLSHPSESVSRVAALALAELEQVHRERYGTDEAVHAALKASRIEASATQRLSRALSTARADEQIALASLLGSIGAEDAAAALRPLLDVGGETPVAAAAALKRLGAQADGVVRGALADGSSARRLVLLPIVQRSSALAEVIGCLDDEDASVRAAACTALGRMAAVDALPELFEQLADPNRRVVQAATAAIQSLGSTRAQRLALETAGDVRPAVRRSAIQILGYFGFPEALPVLVTALADDDVTIREAALQGLALFEDPAAVDAMLGASHDTQDKVRSAAMRALGNSVLREDRIEVRLREGLSDVNAWVRYFATQALGRREDEASAEAIAALLEDPAGQVRVAAVEALSHLQSPHAQKALRDAATNPDVEMQRAAVIGLGLSRHPESVRMLIAAATSDSAPTRLLALSALAEHAPDSALAVLHRALDDADEDVASAAAGFLGTLPLAGATLALIGLAQKAGWRDRALALLSQPAPHRVAQLTRSLLGADDSLAPMLAASLSRLRDADARDGLLHVLSKGTIAARKAAAAALAASREPRALAEVAAVADTDVDAGVRQLCSILVSR
;
A
#
# COMPACT_ATOMS: atom_id res chain seq x y z
N MET A 1 6.95 -13.44 8.04
CA MET A 1 8.28 -13.52 8.70
C MET A 1 9.35 -13.76 7.65
N THR A 2 10.07 -12.71 7.26
CA THR A 2 11.18 -12.72 6.31
C THR A 2 12.47 -13.19 7.01
N ARG A 3 12.83 -14.47 6.82
CA ARG A 3 14.16 -14.96 7.22
C ARG A 3 15.20 -14.36 6.25
N ARG A 4 16.00 -13.43 6.75
CA ARG A 4 17.28 -13.01 6.15
C ARG A 4 18.16 -14.27 5.97
N SER A 5 18.45 -14.67 4.72
CA SER A 5 19.44 -15.70 4.46
C SER A 5 20.84 -15.13 4.72
N GLY A 6 21.49 -15.56 5.79
CA GLY A 6 22.93 -15.34 5.95
C GLY A 6 23.67 -16.08 4.85
N ALA A 7 24.44 -15.37 4.03
CA ALA A 7 25.34 -15.98 3.06
C ALA A 7 26.42 -16.74 3.83
N VAL A 8 26.34 -18.06 3.84
CA VAL A 8 27.40 -18.94 4.36
C VAL A 8 28.62 -18.76 3.45
N ALA A 9 29.73 -18.29 4.01
CA ALA A 9 30.98 -18.12 3.24
C ALA A 9 31.51 -19.50 2.81
N LEU A 10 31.68 -19.69 1.49
CA LEU A 10 32.22 -20.93 0.92
C LEU A 10 33.68 -21.12 1.32
N THR A 11 34.06 -22.35 1.66
CA THR A 11 35.48 -22.72 1.83
C THR A 11 36.23 -22.60 0.50
N THR A 12 37.56 -22.44 0.54
CA THR A 12 38.39 -22.34 -0.68
C THR A 12 38.19 -23.53 -1.63
N ALA A 13 38.04 -24.75 -1.08
CA ALA A 13 37.77 -25.95 -1.86
C ALA A 13 36.35 -26.01 -2.46
N GLU A 14 35.37 -25.37 -1.84
CA GLU A 14 34.02 -25.21 -2.42
C GLU A 14 34.00 -24.12 -3.50
N GLN A 15 34.76 -23.04 -3.32
CA GLN A 15 34.92 -22.00 -4.34
C GLN A 15 35.56 -22.55 -5.61
N GLU A 16 36.56 -23.42 -5.47
CA GLU A 16 37.23 -24.06 -6.62
C GLU A 16 36.27 -25.00 -7.38
N ARG A 17 35.53 -25.85 -6.66
CA ARG A 17 34.50 -26.70 -7.27
C ARG A 17 33.37 -25.89 -7.92
N ALA A 18 32.95 -24.77 -7.33
CA ALA A 18 31.96 -23.87 -7.95
C ALA A 18 32.49 -23.21 -9.24
N ARG A 19 33.78 -22.83 -9.29
CA ARG A 19 34.43 -22.35 -10.53
C ARG A 19 34.48 -23.45 -11.60
N GLU A 20 34.71 -24.69 -11.20
CA GLU A 20 34.68 -25.83 -12.10
C GLU A 20 33.28 -26.03 -12.71
N VAL A 21 32.22 -25.93 -11.91
CA VAL A 21 30.82 -25.95 -12.41
C VAL A 21 30.58 -24.85 -13.44
N ALA A 22 31.07 -23.62 -13.18
CA ALA A 22 30.96 -22.52 -14.15
C ALA A 22 31.72 -22.80 -15.47
N THR A 23 32.86 -23.49 -15.38
CA THR A 23 33.65 -23.89 -16.55
C THR A 23 32.92 -24.97 -17.36
N LEU A 24 32.33 -25.97 -16.69
CA LEU A 24 31.54 -27.01 -17.33
C LEU A 24 30.29 -26.44 -18.02
N LEU A 25 29.64 -25.44 -17.40
CA LEU A 25 28.52 -24.70 -17.98
C LEU A 25 28.95 -23.93 -19.25
N ALA A 26 30.05 -23.19 -19.18
CA ALA A 26 30.60 -22.46 -20.33
C ALA A 26 30.96 -23.41 -21.49
N GLY A 27 31.47 -24.60 -21.18
CA GLY A 27 31.73 -25.67 -22.14
C GLY A 27 30.51 -26.50 -22.54
N ARG A 28 29.31 -26.20 -22.00
CA ARG A 28 28.05 -26.95 -22.22
C ARG A 28 28.17 -28.46 -21.98
N GLN A 29 28.96 -28.87 -21.00
CA GLN A 29 29.23 -30.29 -20.70
C GLN A 29 28.13 -30.90 -19.82
N VAL A 30 27.03 -31.33 -20.45
CA VAL A 30 25.82 -31.84 -19.77
C VAL A 30 26.14 -33.06 -18.87
N ASP A 31 26.77 -34.10 -19.40
CA ASP A 31 26.99 -35.35 -18.63
C ASP A 31 27.90 -35.16 -17.43
N ALA A 32 28.91 -34.28 -17.56
CA ALA A 32 29.81 -33.93 -16.47
C ALA A 32 29.08 -33.17 -15.36
N LEU A 33 28.14 -32.28 -15.72
CA LEU A 33 27.30 -31.58 -14.74
C LEU A 33 26.31 -32.54 -14.07
N VAL A 34 25.67 -33.44 -14.82
CA VAL A 34 24.76 -34.46 -14.26
C VAL A 34 25.48 -35.39 -13.29
N ALA A 35 26.73 -35.76 -13.55
CA ALA A 35 27.54 -36.54 -12.62
C ALA A 35 27.79 -35.85 -11.27
N ARG A 36 27.67 -34.51 -11.22
CA ARG A 36 27.87 -33.69 -10.01
C ARG A 36 26.60 -33.35 -9.26
N LEU A 37 25.45 -33.92 -9.62
CA LEU A 37 24.21 -33.73 -8.87
C LEU A 37 24.29 -34.29 -7.43
N GLY A 38 25.21 -35.22 -7.16
CA GLY A 38 25.52 -35.74 -5.82
C GLY A 38 26.59 -34.94 -5.06
N GLU A 39 26.92 -33.71 -5.45
CA GLU A 39 27.90 -32.89 -4.72
C GLU A 39 27.49 -32.74 -3.24
N PRO A 40 28.35 -33.03 -2.26
CA PRO A 40 27.97 -33.00 -0.84
C PRO A 40 27.69 -31.58 -0.34
N SER A 41 28.41 -30.57 -0.85
CA SER A 41 28.17 -29.18 -0.49
C SER A 41 26.86 -28.69 -1.10
N TRP A 42 25.91 -28.29 -0.24
CA TRP A 42 24.62 -27.75 -0.68
C TRP A 42 24.76 -26.54 -1.61
N ALA A 43 25.72 -25.66 -1.35
CA ALA A 43 25.91 -24.45 -2.16
C ALA A 43 26.46 -24.77 -3.55
N VAL A 44 27.43 -25.70 -3.65
CA VAL A 44 27.96 -26.15 -4.95
C VAL A 44 26.90 -26.94 -5.72
N ARG A 45 26.14 -27.81 -5.04
CA ARG A 45 25.03 -28.56 -5.65
C ARG A 45 23.94 -27.65 -6.20
N ARG A 46 23.61 -26.55 -5.51
CA ARG A 46 22.71 -25.51 -6.02
C ARG A 46 23.25 -24.86 -7.31
N ASP A 47 24.55 -24.62 -7.41
CA ASP A 47 25.16 -24.07 -8.61
C ASP A 47 25.12 -25.08 -9.78
N VAL A 48 25.29 -26.38 -9.51
CA VAL A 48 25.11 -27.47 -10.49
C VAL A 48 23.67 -27.51 -11.01
N VAL A 49 22.69 -27.47 -10.11
CA VAL A 49 21.25 -27.42 -10.45
C VAL A 49 20.94 -26.22 -11.35
N ARG A 50 21.45 -25.04 -10.99
CA ARG A 50 21.30 -23.82 -11.79
C ARG A 50 21.92 -23.96 -13.18
N ALA A 51 23.15 -24.46 -13.27
CA ALA A 51 23.84 -24.69 -14.53
C ALA A 51 23.07 -25.64 -15.46
N LEU A 52 22.59 -26.77 -14.92
CA LEU A 52 21.74 -27.72 -15.66
C LEU A 52 20.39 -27.12 -16.06
N GLY A 53 19.85 -26.20 -15.26
CA GLY A 53 18.65 -25.45 -15.60
C GLY A 53 18.86 -24.47 -16.78
N GLU A 54 19.98 -23.75 -16.77
CA GLU A 54 20.39 -22.78 -17.81
C GLU A 54 20.67 -23.46 -19.16
N LEU A 55 21.17 -24.70 -19.16
CA LEU A 55 21.43 -25.46 -20.39
C LEU A 55 20.17 -25.84 -21.17
N GLY A 56 18.99 -25.71 -20.55
CA GLY A 56 17.69 -25.89 -21.21
C GLY A 56 17.54 -27.27 -21.83
N GLN A 57 16.99 -27.32 -23.06
CA GLN A 57 16.65 -28.56 -23.77
C GLN A 57 17.79 -29.57 -23.85
N ALA A 58 19.04 -29.11 -23.93
CA ALA A 58 20.21 -29.97 -24.05
C ALA A 58 20.44 -30.87 -22.82
N ALA A 59 20.03 -30.42 -21.63
CA ALA A 59 20.19 -31.18 -20.39
C ALA A 59 19.01 -32.12 -20.10
N VAL A 60 17.84 -31.90 -20.72
CA VAL A 60 16.61 -32.62 -20.41
C VAL A 60 16.75 -34.15 -20.56
N PRO A 61 17.28 -34.70 -21.67
CA PRO A 61 17.40 -36.16 -21.81
C PRO A 61 18.29 -36.79 -20.73
N ALA A 62 19.42 -36.16 -20.41
CA ALA A 62 20.37 -36.66 -19.42
C ALA A 62 19.79 -36.59 -17.99
N LEU A 63 19.03 -35.54 -17.68
CA LEU A 63 18.34 -35.39 -16.40
C LEU A 63 17.20 -36.41 -16.23
N VAL A 64 16.44 -36.67 -17.30
CA VAL A 64 15.37 -37.69 -17.32
C VAL A 64 15.95 -39.09 -17.11
N GLU A 65 17.06 -39.41 -17.77
CA GLU A 65 17.77 -40.67 -17.58
C GLU A 65 18.35 -40.80 -16.16
N ALA A 66 18.90 -39.71 -15.61
CA ALA A 66 19.39 -39.68 -14.23
C ALA A 66 18.26 -39.91 -13.22
N LEU A 67 17.08 -39.30 -13.43
CA LEU A 67 15.90 -39.51 -12.58
C LEU A 67 15.44 -40.97 -12.59
N ARG A 68 15.53 -41.63 -13.74
CA ARG A 68 15.12 -43.03 -13.91
C ARG A 68 16.12 -44.02 -13.31
N SER A 69 17.43 -43.84 -13.54
CA SER A 69 18.44 -44.89 -13.31
C SER A 69 19.38 -44.63 -12.13
N ARG A 70 19.55 -43.38 -11.67
CA ARG A 70 20.56 -43.01 -10.65
C ARG A 70 19.93 -42.71 -9.30
N ARG A 71 19.47 -43.76 -8.61
CA ARG A 71 18.72 -43.66 -7.34
C ARG A 71 19.48 -44.12 -6.09
N ASP A 72 20.80 -44.06 -6.14
CA ASP A 72 21.74 -44.43 -5.07
C ASP A 72 21.87 -43.37 -3.95
N ASP A 73 21.37 -42.15 -4.17
CA ASP A 73 21.58 -41.00 -3.27
C ASP A 73 20.37 -40.04 -3.30
N GLU A 74 19.71 -39.84 -2.15
CA GLU A 74 18.56 -38.94 -2.01
C GLU A 74 18.89 -37.48 -2.38
N ALA A 75 20.10 -37.00 -2.06
CA ALA A 75 20.50 -35.64 -2.39
C ALA A 75 20.63 -35.43 -3.90
N ARG A 76 21.06 -36.48 -4.61
CA ARG A 76 21.13 -36.48 -6.08
C ARG A 76 19.73 -36.52 -6.69
N ILE A 77 18.82 -37.34 -6.17
CA ILE A 77 17.43 -37.41 -6.64
C ILE A 77 16.78 -36.03 -6.49
N ALA A 78 16.86 -35.43 -5.30
CA ALA A 78 16.32 -34.10 -5.04
C ALA A 78 16.92 -33.02 -5.96
N ALA A 79 18.24 -33.04 -6.17
CA ALA A 79 18.90 -32.12 -7.10
C ALA A 79 18.50 -32.36 -8.57
N THR A 80 18.24 -33.62 -8.96
CA THR A 80 17.75 -33.96 -10.31
C THR A 80 16.34 -33.42 -10.53
N VAL A 81 15.45 -33.60 -9.54
CA VAL A 81 14.10 -33.01 -9.53
C VAL A 81 14.20 -31.48 -9.60
N ASP A 82 15.03 -30.84 -8.78
CA ASP A 82 15.22 -29.38 -8.79
C ASP A 82 15.76 -28.87 -10.13
N ALA A 83 16.70 -29.59 -10.75
CA ALA A 83 17.25 -29.25 -12.06
C ALA A 83 16.18 -29.35 -13.14
N LEU A 84 15.37 -30.42 -13.16
CA LEU A 84 14.24 -30.57 -14.09
C LEU A 84 13.16 -29.50 -13.88
N VAL A 85 12.90 -29.09 -12.64
CA VAL A 85 11.94 -28.02 -12.33
C VAL A 85 12.46 -26.67 -12.82
N ALA A 86 13.73 -26.36 -12.59
CA ALA A 86 14.36 -25.09 -12.97
C ALA A 86 14.78 -25.01 -14.46
N ASN A 87 14.70 -26.11 -15.21
CA ASN A 87 15.17 -26.18 -16.58
C ASN A 87 14.33 -25.33 -17.55
N SER A 88 15.01 -24.53 -18.37
CA SER A 88 14.40 -23.63 -19.35
C SER A 88 13.86 -24.33 -20.62
N GLY A 89 14.15 -25.63 -20.80
CA GLY A 89 13.66 -26.46 -21.90
C GLY A 89 12.25 -27.02 -21.69
N ASP A 90 11.77 -27.75 -22.70
CA ASP A 90 10.48 -28.47 -22.67
C ASP A 90 10.65 -29.85 -22.05
N VAL A 91 10.44 -29.91 -20.74
CA VAL A 91 10.60 -31.12 -19.91
C VAL A 91 9.42 -32.07 -20.03
N LEU A 92 8.21 -31.56 -20.25
CA LEU A 92 6.97 -32.33 -20.17
C LEU A 92 6.94 -33.53 -21.12
N PRO A 93 7.28 -33.41 -22.42
CA PRO A 93 7.28 -34.54 -23.35
C PRO A 93 8.25 -35.66 -22.94
N ALA A 94 9.38 -35.30 -22.32
CA ALA A 94 10.43 -36.25 -21.96
C ALA A 94 10.13 -36.97 -20.63
N ILE A 95 9.47 -36.30 -19.69
CA ILE A 95 9.15 -36.86 -18.38
C ILE A 95 7.77 -37.53 -18.32
N ALA A 96 6.82 -37.13 -19.17
CA ALA A 96 5.46 -37.68 -19.18
C ALA A 96 5.40 -39.22 -19.36
N PRO A 97 6.24 -39.87 -20.18
CA PRO A 97 6.25 -41.33 -20.29
C PRO A 97 6.70 -42.04 -19.01
N LEU A 98 7.49 -41.37 -18.15
CA LEU A 98 7.95 -41.95 -16.88
C LEU A 98 6.82 -42.08 -15.84
N ALA A 99 5.65 -41.47 -16.09
CA ALA A 99 4.49 -41.61 -15.23
C ALA A 99 3.89 -43.02 -15.23
N ASP A 100 4.26 -43.85 -16.21
CA ASP A 100 3.80 -45.25 -16.37
C ASP A 100 4.91 -46.27 -16.00
N GLU A 101 6.02 -45.84 -15.41
CA GLU A 101 7.10 -46.74 -14.97
C GLU A 101 6.65 -47.66 -13.83
N PRO A 102 7.21 -48.89 -13.73
CA PRO A 102 6.84 -49.85 -12.70
C PRO A 102 7.30 -49.44 -11.29
N ASP A 103 8.27 -48.52 -11.18
CA ASP A 103 8.85 -48.08 -9.91
C ASP A 103 8.10 -46.86 -9.35
N PRO A 104 7.32 -47.00 -8.26
CA PRO A 104 6.50 -45.92 -7.74
C PRO A 104 7.29 -44.69 -7.29
N ALA A 105 8.54 -44.86 -6.84
CA ALA A 105 9.35 -43.72 -6.42
C ALA A 105 9.76 -42.85 -7.63
N VAL A 106 9.94 -43.43 -8.83
CA VAL A 106 10.18 -42.63 -10.05
C VAL A 106 8.92 -41.85 -10.38
N VAL A 107 7.76 -42.50 -10.33
CA VAL A 107 6.46 -41.87 -10.62
C VAL A 107 6.16 -40.74 -9.63
N ALA A 108 6.51 -40.89 -8.35
CA ALA A 108 6.36 -39.85 -7.34
C ALA A 108 7.24 -38.63 -7.65
N ASP A 109 8.50 -38.83 -8.05
CA ASP A 109 9.39 -37.74 -8.45
C ASP A 109 8.91 -37.04 -9.73
N VAL A 110 8.38 -37.80 -10.69
CA VAL A 110 7.71 -37.26 -11.88
C VAL A 110 6.55 -36.37 -11.48
N ALA A 111 5.67 -36.82 -10.57
CA ALA A 111 4.56 -36.03 -10.07
C ALA A 111 5.04 -34.73 -9.38
N GLN A 112 6.15 -34.78 -8.63
CA GLN A 112 6.78 -33.59 -8.04
C GLN A 112 7.28 -32.61 -9.10
N VAL A 113 7.99 -33.07 -10.14
CA VAL A 113 8.48 -32.22 -11.23
C VAL A 113 7.30 -31.56 -11.96
N LEU A 114 6.30 -32.35 -12.33
CA LEU A 114 5.10 -31.87 -13.04
C LEU A 114 4.35 -30.82 -12.22
N GLY A 115 4.11 -31.10 -10.94
CA GLY A 115 3.43 -30.19 -10.02
C GLY A 115 4.20 -28.89 -9.76
N ARG A 116 5.51 -28.97 -9.52
CA ARG A 116 6.37 -27.80 -9.24
C ARG A 116 6.59 -26.91 -10.45
N ARG A 117 6.53 -27.46 -11.67
CA ARG A 117 6.54 -26.66 -12.91
C ARG A 117 5.21 -25.95 -13.19
N GLY A 118 4.10 -26.43 -12.62
CA GLY A 118 2.81 -25.72 -12.63
C GLY A 118 2.16 -25.53 -14.00
N THR A 119 2.59 -26.25 -15.04
CA THR A 119 2.05 -26.07 -16.40
C THR A 119 0.67 -26.70 -16.53
N PRO A 120 -0.35 -26.04 -17.10
CA PRO A 120 -1.69 -26.62 -17.27
C PRO A 120 -1.71 -27.94 -18.05
N ARG A 121 -0.80 -28.11 -19.02
CA ARG A 121 -0.64 -29.35 -19.80
C ARG A 121 -0.24 -30.57 -18.97
N ALA A 122 0.41 -30.36 -17.82
CA ALA A 122 0.79 -31.45 -16.92
C ALA A 122 -0.42 -32.12 -16.26
N LEU A 123 -1.58 -31.47 -16.25
CA LEU A 123 -2.78 -31.97 -15.59
C LEU A 123 -3.26 -33.31 -16.16
N GLU A 124 -3.14 -33.51 -17.48
CA GLU A 124 -3.53 -34.76 -18.14
C GLU A 124 -2.77 -35.98 -17.61
N ARG A 125 -1.54 -35.77 -17.11
CA ARG A 125 -0.70 -36.82 -16.52
C ARG A 125 -0.77 -36.82 -15.00
N LEU A 126 -0.89 -35.66 -14.37
CA LEU A 126 -0.85 -35.54 -12.92
C LEU A 126 -2.18 -35.93 -12.25
N ALA A 127 -3.32 -35.64 -12.87
CA ALA A 127 -4.63 -35.92 -12.26
C ALA A 127 -4.88 -37.43 -12.03
N PRO A 128 -4.59 -38.35 -12.98
CA PRO A 128 -4.73 -39.78 -12.74
C PRO A 128 -3.84 -40.29 -11.59
N LEU A 129 -2.65 -39.70 -11.41
CA LEU A 129 -1.71 -40.12 -10.37
C LEU A 129 -2.22 -39.85 -8.95
N ALA A 130 -3.17 -38.92 -8.76
CA ALA A 130 -3.81 -38.69 -7.45
C ALA A 130 -4.63 -39.90 -6.96
N ALA A 131 -4.97 -40.84 -7.85
CA ALA A 131 -5.65 -42.10 -7.52
C ALA A 131 -4.72 -43.32 -7.56
N HIS A 132 -3.41 -43.12 -7.71
CA HIS A 132 -2.42 -44.18 -7.87
C HIS A 132 -2.40 -45.16 -6.68
N ALA A 133 -2.13 -46.44 -6.95
CA ALA A 133 -2.16 -47.50 -5.93
C ALA A 133 -1.13 -47.30 -4.81
N ASP A 134 0.03 -46.74 -5.15
CA ASP A 134 1.03 -46.28 -4.17
C ASP A 134 0.67 -44.91 -3.60
N ASP A 135 0.63 -44.82 -2.27
CA ASP A 135 0.21 -43.61 -1.56
C ASP A 135 1.21 -42.45 -1.71
N ASN A 136 2.52 -42.70 -1.85
CA ASN A 136 3.50 -41.63 -2.02
C ASN A 136 3.32 -40.93 -3.37
N VAL A 137 3.03 -41.71 -4.42
CA VAL A 137 2.69 -41.17 -5.75
C VAL A 137 1.43 -40.32 -5.66
N ALA A 138 0.39 -40.83 -5.01
CA ALA A 138 -0.87 -40.12 -4.85
C ALA A 138 -0.70 -38.80 -4.08
N VAL A 139 0.04 -38.80 -2.97
CA VAL A 139 0.34 -37.59 -2.18
C VAL A 139 1.13 -36.58 -3.00
N ALA A 140 2.18 -37.01 -3.72
CA ALA A 140 2.97 -36.14 -4.59
C ALA A 140 2.12 -35.49 -5.69
N ALA A 141 1.20 -36.27 -6.27
CA ALA A 141 0.25 -35.79 -7.26
C ALA A 141 -0.76 -34.79 -6.67
N ILE A 142 -1.32 -35.06 -5.49
CA ILE A 142 -2.24 -34.16 -4.77
C ILE A 142 -1.57 -32.80 -4.48
N GLU A 143 -0.34 -32.81 -3.95
CA GLU A 143 0.43 -31.59 -3.72
C GLU A 143 0.77 -30.86 -5.03
N GLY A 144 1.03 -31.61 -6.10
CA GLY A 144 1.25 -31.04 -7.44
C GLY A 144 0.01 -30.38 -8.03
N LEU A 145 -1.16 -31.03 -7.92
CA LEU A 145 -2.45 -30.47 -8.32
C LEU A 145 -2.76 -29.19 -7.54
N GLY A 146 -2.45 -29.17 -6.24
CA GLY A 146 -2.54 -27.98 -5.40
C GLY A 146 -1.72 -26.81 -5.92
N ARG A 147 -0.49 -27.04 -6.41
CA ARG A 147 0.33 -25.97 -7.00
C ARG A 147 -0.23 -25.45 -8.32
N ILE A 148 -0.91 -26.30 -9.10
CA ILE A 148 -1.55 -25.90 -10.37
C ILE A 148 -2.79 -25.06 -10.11
N GLY A 149 -3.64 -25.45 -9.16
CA GLY A 149 -4.81 -24.66 -8.72
C GLY A 149 -5.86 -24.35 -9.78
N SER A 150 -5.83 -25.02 -10.94
CA SER A 150 -6.82 -24.83 -12.01
C SER A 150 -8.17 -25.46 -11.66
N PRO A 151 -9.25 -25.10 -12.37
CA PRO A 151 -10.55 -25.71 -12.13
C PRO A 151 -10.57 -27.23 -12.15
N ALA A 152 -9.97 -27.83 -13.16
CA ALA A 152 -9.91 -29.28 -13.27
C ALA A 152 -8.93 -29.92 -12.25
N ALA A 153 -7.91 -29.21 -11.77
CA ALA A 153 -7.08 -29.68 -10.66
C ALA A 153 -7.86 -29.76 -9.35
N ILE A 154 -8.74 -28.78 -9.10
CA ILE A 154 -9.63 -28.76 -7.93
C ILE A 154 -10.64 -29.92 -8.00
N ASP A 155 -11.20 -30.21 -9.17
CA ASP A 155 -12.11 -31.34 -9.33
C ASP A 155 -11.41 -32.69 -9.05
N ALA A 156 -10.15 -32.84 -9.49
CA ALA A 156 -9.34 -34.03 -9.18
C ALA A 156 -9.04 -34.14 -7.67
N LEU A 157 -8.75 -33.02 -7.00
CA LEU A 157 -8.55 -32.96 -5.54
C LEU A 157 -9.82 -33.31 -4.77
N ILE A 158 -10.99 -32.84 -5.23
CA ILE A 158 -12.30 -33.23 -4.66
C ILE A 158 -12.52 -34.75 -4.81
N GLY A 159 -12.15 -35.32 -5.96
CA GLY A 159 -12.16 -36.77 -6.17
C GLY A 159 -11.26 -37.52 -5.18
N ALA A 160 -10.04 -37.03 -4.94
CA ALA A 160 -9.11 -37.61 -3.97
C ALA A 160 -9.66 -37.53 -2.53
N ALA A 161 -10.27 -36.41 -2.16
CA ALA A 161 -10.90 -36.20 -0.85
C ALA A 161 -12.10 -37.14 -0.60
N ARG A 162 -12.76 -37.63 -1.66
CA ARG A 162 -13.89 -38.58 -1.59
C ARG A 162 -13.50 -40.05 -1.78
N SER A 163 -12.20 -40.34 -1.89
CA SER A 163 -11.71 -41.69 -2.23
C SER A 163 -11.79 -42.71 -1.10
N ASN A 164 -12.17 -42.30 0.11
CA ASN A 164 -12.15 -43.12 1.35
C ASN A 164 -10.78 -43.74 1.68
N ASN A 165 -9.69 -43.33 1.01
CA ASN A 165 -8.33 -43.73 1.36
C ASN A 165 -7.72 -42.68 2.30
N PHE A 166 -7.41 -43.09 3.53
CA PHE A 166 -6.82 -42.25 4.57
C PHE A 166 -5.63 -41.42 4.09
N PHE A 167 -4.68 -42.00 3.34
CA PHE A 167 -3.47 -41.31 2.88
C PHE A 167 -3.74 -40.27 1.77
N ARG A 168 -4.91 -40.32 1.12
CA ARG A 168 -5.32 -39.37 0.07
C ARG A 168 -6.21 -38.27 0.61
N VAL A 169 -7.11 -38.62 1.54
CA VAL A 169 -8.12 -37.71 2.07
C VAL A 169 -7.46 -36.57 2.86
N PHE A 170 -6.53 -36.87 3.78
CA PHE A 170 -5.89 -35.84 4.61
C PHE A 170 -5.12 -34.78 3.79
N PRO A 171 -4.21 -35.15 2.87
CA PRO A 171 -3.55 -34.16 2.01
C PRO A 171 -4.51 -33.40 1.12
N ALA A 172 -5.56 -34.06 0.59
CA ALA A 172 -6.55 -33.39 -0.24
C ALA A 172 -7.35 -32.35 0.55
N ILE A 173 -7.77 -32.66 1.79
CA ILE A 173 -8.42 -31.69 2.70
C ILE A 173 -7.50 -30.47 2.92
N ASP A 174 -6.22 -30.70 3.21
CA ASP A 174 -5.28 -29.61 3.46
C ASP A 174 -5.09 -28.70 2.24
N VAL A 175 -4.85 -29.30 1.07
CA VAL A 175 -4.64 -28.59 -0.19
C VAL A 175 -5.89 -27.80 -0.57
N LEU A 176 -7.08 -28.41 -0.50
CA LEU A 176 -8.34 -27.73 -0.82
C LEU A 176 -8.60 -26.54 0.11
N GLY A 177 -8.30 -26.68 1.41
CA GLY A 177 -8.39 -25.58 2.37
C GLY A 177 -7.50 -24.40 2.00
N ARG A 178 -6.24 -24.65 1.60
CA ARG A 178 -5.28 -23.59 1.20
C ARG A 178 -5.65 -22.90 -0.11
N LEU A 179 -6.22 -23.62 -1.07
CA LEU A 179 -6.65 -23.05 -2.35
C LEU A 179 -7.81 -22.07 -2.14
N GLY A 180 -8.75 -22.42 -1.26
CA GLY A 180 -9.92 -21.61 -0.96
C GLY A 180 -10.80 -21.37 -2.19
N ASP A 181 -11.07 -22.42 -2.97
CA ASP A 181 -12.04 -22.35 -4.06
C ASP A 181 -13.42 -22.80 -3.58
N ALA A 182 -14.46 -22.03 -3.90
CA ALA A 182 -15.84 -22.30 -3.50
C ALA A 182 -16.36 -23.69 -3.90
N ARG A 183 -15.81 -24.32 -4.95
CA ARG A 183 -16.20 -25.68 -5.39
C ARG A 183 -15.78 -26.76 -4.41
N ALA A 184 -14.79 -26.51 -3.56
CA ALA A 184 -14.34 -27.45 -2.54
C ALA A 184 -15.31 -27.56 -1.36
N ILE A 185 -16.15 -26.53 -1.15
CA ILE A 185 -16.98 -26.38 0.06
C ILE A 185 -17.95 -27.56 0.27
N PRO A 186 -18.69 -28.05 -0.73
CA PRO A 186 -19.58 -29.20 -0.54
C PRO A 186 -18.83 -30.47 -0.11
N ALA A 187 -17.67 -30.75 -0.71
CA ALA A 187 -16.88 -31.94 -0.39
C ALA A 187 -16.26 -31.86 1.01
N LEU A 188 -15.73 -30.70 1.39
CA LEU A 188 -15.24 -30.47 2.74
C LEU A 188 -16.37 -30.50 3.78
N ALA A 189 -17.57 -30.01 3.43
CA ALA A 189 -18.74 -30.08 4.31
C ALA A 189 -19.24 -31.51 4.54
N GLU A 190 -19.19 -32.37 3.52
CA GLU A 190 -19.47 -33.81 3.67
C GLU A 190 -18.48 -34.47 4.64
N LEU A 191 -17.17 -34.22 4.47
CA LEU A 191 -16.11 -34.76 5.34
C LEU A 191 -16.18 -34.19 6.76
N ALA A 192 -16.66 -32.96 6.92
CA ALA A 192 -16.91 -32.36 8.23
C ALA A 192 -18.04 -33.07 9.00
N GLY A 193 -18.93 -33.80 8.30
CA GLY A 193 -19.93 -34.67 8.89
C GLY A 193 -19.43 -36.08 9.23
N ASP A 194 -18.26 -36.48 8.72
CA ASP A 194 -17.65 -37.79 8.98
C ASP A 194 -16.81 -37.78 10.26
N GLN A 195 -17.04 -38.74 11.15
CA GLN A 195 -16.40 -38.81 12.47
C GLN A 195 -14.87 -38.88 12.38
N LEU A 196 -14.31 -39.47 11.31
CA LEU A 196 -12.86 -39.63 11.17
C LEU A 196 -12.15 -38.35 10.70
N HIS A 197 -12.81 -37.51 9.90
CA HIS A 197 -12.20 -36.34 9.23
C HIS A 197 -12.79 -35.00 9.68
N GLN A 198 -13.72 -35.02 10.65
CA GLN A 198 -14.51 -33.88 11.08
C GLN A 198 -13.68 -32.65 11.45
N LEU A 199 -12.61 -32.82 12.23
CA LEU A 199 -11.83 -31.70 12.75
C LEU A 199 -10.97 -31.06 11.65
N GLU A 200 -10.36 -31.88 10.81
CA GLU A 200 -9.49 -31.47 9.71
C GLU A 200 -10.28 -30.78 8.61
N ALA A 201 -11.44 -31.34 8.26
CA ALA A 201 -12.36 -30.75 7.30
C ALA A 201 -12.93 -29.41 7.81
N ALA A 202 -13.26 -29.30 9.10
CA ALA A 202 -13.68 -28.03 9.70
C ALA A 202 -12.56 -26.97 9.61
N ARG A 203 -11.31 -27.31 9.93
CA ARG A 203 -10.17 -26.39 9.77
C ARG A 203 -9.94 -26.00 8.31
N ALA A 204 -10.08 -26.94 7.38
CA ALA A 204 -9.93 -26.67 5.96
C ALA A 204 -11.02 -25.72 5.45
N LEU A 205 -12.29 -25.93 5.86
CA LEU A 205 -13.40 -25.00 5.59
C LEU A 205 -13.06 -23.59 6.09
N GLY A 206 -12.48 -23.46 7.28
CA GLY A 206 -12.01 -22.17 7.81
C GLY A 206 -11.00 -21.49 6.90
N ARG A 207 -9.94 -22.22 6.54
CA ARG A 207 -8.85 -21.73 5.67
C ARG A 207 -9.28 -21.33 4.26
N THR A 208 -10.44 -21.80 3.78
CA THR A 208 -10.92 -21.42 2.45
C THR A 208 -11.19 -19.92 2.31
N GLY A 209 -11.63 -19.26 3.39
CA GLY A 209 -12.10 -17.88 3.34
C GLY A 209 -13.38 -17.69 2.52
N GLU A 210 -14.08 -18.76 2.14
CA GLU A 210 -15.30 -18.69 1.33
C GLU A 210 -16.53 -18.56 2.23
N SER A 211 -17.39 -17.56 1.99
CA SER A 211 -18.57 -17.33 2.83
C SER A 211 -19.56 -18.51 2.83
N ALA A 212 -19.53 -19.35 1.80
CA ALA A 212 -20.31 -20.58 1.73
C ALA A 212 -19.93 -21.62 2.80
N ALA A 213 -18.72 -21.59 3.35
CA ALA A 213 -18.29 -22.47 4.45
C ALA A 213 -18.93 -22.12 5.80
N VAL A 214 -19.52 -20.93 5.94
CA VAL A 214 -20.15 -20.49 7.20
C VAL A 214 -21.29 -21.42 7.61
N GLY A 215 -22.16 -21.82 6.68
CA GLY A 215 -23.29 -22.69 6.98
C GLY A 215 -22.88 -24.06 7.55
N PRO A 216 -21.99 -24.81 6.88
CA PRO A 216 -21.43 -26.06 7.41
C PRO A 216 -20.77 -25.91 8.79
N LEU A 217 -19.94 -24.87 8.98
CA LEU A 217 -19.26 -24.63 10.25
C LEU A 217 -20.22 -24.23 11.37
N ALA A 218 -21.23 -23.42 11.07
CA ALA A 218 -22.27 -23.02 12.03
C ALA A 218 -23.07 -24.23 12.55
N LYS A 219 -23.30 -25.27 11.71
CA LYS A 219 -23.92 -26.53 12.18
C LYS A 219 -23.04 -27.26 13.18
N LEU A 220 -21.72 -27.26 12.98
CA LEU A 220 -20.77 -27.90 13.91
C LEU A 220 -20.66 -27.17 15.26
N LEU A 221 -20.97 -25.87 15.33
CA LEU A 221 -21.03 -25.15 16.61
C LEU A 221 -22.06 -25.75 17.58
N SER A 222 -23.17 -26.26 17.05
CA SER A 222 -24.23 -26.90 17.85
C SER A 222 -23.88 -28.32 18.29
N HIS A 223 -22.77 -28.90 17.80
CA HIS A 223 -22.36 -30.27 18.13
C HIS A 223 -22.17 -30.46 19.66
N PRO A 224 -22.57 -31.61 20.24
CA PRO A 224 -22.50 -31.83 21.69
C PRO A 224 -21.06 -31.92 22.22
N SER A 225 -20.11 -32.34 21.38
CA SER A 225 -18.68 -32.37 21.75
C SER A 225 -18.09 -30.97 21.78
N GLU A 226 -17.57 -30.57 22.94
CA GLU A 226 -16.91 -29.28 23.15
C GLU A 226 -15.71 -29.09 22.21
N SER A 227 -14.93 -30.15 21.96
CA SER A 227 -13.78 -30.09 21.05
C SER A 227 -14.20 -29.74 19.61
N VAL A 228 -15.31 -30.31 19.14
CA VAL A 228 -15.83 -30.07 17.78
C VAL A 228 -16.39 -28.66 17.66
N SER A 229 -17.21 -28.24 18.63
CA SER A 229 -17.78 -26.88 18.67
C SER A 229 -16.67 -25.82 18.73
N ARG A 230 -15.62 -26.06 19.52
CA ARG A 230 -14.45 -25.18 19.61
C ARG A 230 -13.65 -25.10 18.31
N VAL A 231 -13.38 -26.23 17.65
CA VAL A 231 -12.67 -26.22 16.36
C VAL A 231 -13.50 -25.49 15.30
N ALA A 232 -14.82 -25.69 15.27
CA ALA A 232 -15.70 -24.95 14.37
C ALA A 232 -15.68 -23.44 14.64
N ALA A 233 -15.63 -23.03 15.92
CA ALA A 233 -15.53 -21.62 16.29
C ALA A 233 -14.19 -20.99 15.84
N LEU A 234 -13.07 -21.68 16.03
CA LEU A 234 -11.77 -21.23 15.57
C LEU A 234 -11.70 -21.16 14.03
N ALA A 235 -12.27 -22.16 13.35
CA ALA A 235 -12.36 -22.18 11.89
C ALA A 235 -13.20 -21.03 11.33
N LEU A 236 -14.30 -20.64 11.99
CA LEU A 236 -15.10 -19.48 11.59
C LEU A 236 -14.34 -18.16 11.78
N ALA A 237 -13.57 -18.03 12.85
CA ALA A 237 -12.74 -16.85 13.07
C ALA A 237 -11.61 -16.75 12.03
N GLU A 238 -10.96 -17.88 11.70
CA GLU A 238 -9.96 -17.97 10.63
C GLU A 238 -10.58 -17.64 9.26
N LEU A 239 -11.81 -18.12 8.99
CA LEU A 239 -12.56 -17.81 7.78
C LEU A 239 -12.82 -16.31 7.64
N GLU A 240 -13.28 -15.65 8.70
CA GLU A 240 -13.51 -14.20 8.73
C GLU A 240 -12.21 -13.44 8.41
N GLN A 241 -11.08 -13.86 9.00
CA GLN A 241 -9.78 -13.25 8.76
C GLN A 241 -9.32 -13.44 7.31
N VAL A 242 -9.29 -14.67 6.81
CA VAL A 242 -8.84 -14.99 5.44
C VAL A 242 -9.74 -14.31 4.40
N HIS A 243 -11.05 -14.26 4.64
CA HIS A 243 -11.99 -13.55 3.78
C HIS A 243 -11.68 -12.05 3.72
N ARG A 244 -11.44 -11.41 4.87
CA ARG A 244 -11.07 -9.99 4.93
C ARG A 244 -9.75 -9.71 4.21
N GLU A 245 -8.75 -10.57 4.39
CA GLU A 245 -7.45 -10.43 3.71
C GLU A 245 -7.59 -10.57 2.19
N ARG A 246 -8.49 -11.43 1.72
CA ARG A 246 -8.69 -11.72 0.29
C ARG A 246 -9.58 -10.69 -0.41
N TYR A 247 -10.67 -10.26 0.21
CA TYR A 247 -11.71 -9.42 -0.43
C TYR A 247 -11.78 -7.99 0.13
N GLY A 248 -11.04 -7.69 1.20
CA GLY A 248 -11.01 -6.36 1.83
C GLY A 248 -12.20 -6.05 2.74
N THR A 249 -13.19 -6.96 2.85
CA THR A 249 -14.39 -6.79 3.68
C THR A 249 -14.76 -8.11 4.37
N ASP A 250 -15.54 -8.06 5.46
CA ASP A 250 -16.07 -9.23 6.18
C ASP A 250 -17.62 -9.31 6.14
N GLU A 251 -18.26 -8.43 5.35
CA GLU A 251 -19.72 -8.28 5.32
C GLU A 251 -20.45 -9.56 4.90
N ALA A 252 -19.94 -10.28 3.90
CA ALA A 252 -20.56 -11.50 3.39
C ALA A 252 -20.52 -12.64 4.44
N VAL A 253 -19.41 -12.77 5.16
CA VAL A 253 -19.25 -13.75 6.24
C VAL A 253 -20.17 -13.42 7.39
N HIS A 254 -20.23 -12.14 7.79
CA HIS A 254 -21.11 -11.68 8.87
C HIS A 254 -22.60 -11.86 8.54
N ALA A 255 -23.00 -11.55 7.31
CA ALA A 255 -24.36 -11.79 6.83
C ALA A 255 -24.71 -13.29 6.87
N ALA A 256 -23.80 -14.16 6.45
CA ALA A 256 -23.98 -15.61 6.51
C ALA A 256 -24.06 -16.13 7.95
N LEU A 257 -23.24 -15.61 8.87
CA LEU A 257 -23.27 -15.97 10.30
C LEU A 257 -24.62 -15.62 10.93
N LYS A 258 -25.12 -14.41 10.68
CA LYS A 258 -26.46 -13.97 11.14
C LYS A 258 -27.58 -14.82 10.55
N ALA A 259 -27.48 -15.19 9.28
CA ALA A 259 -28.48 -16.03 8.61
C ALA A 259 -28.51 -17.48 9.16
N SER A 260 -27.40 -17.96 9.74
CA SER A 260 -27.24 -19.35 10.16
C SER A 260 -27.99 -19.73 11.46
N ARG A 261 -28.61 -18.77 12.16
CA ARG A 261 -29.44 -18.99 13.37
C ARG A 261 -28.81 -19.98 14.38
N ILE A 262 -27.63 -19.65 14.86
CA ILE A 262 -26.87 -20.44 15.84
C ILE A 262 -27.67 -20.53 17.16
N GLU A 263 -27.74 -21.72 17.75
CA GLU A 263 -28.48 -21.95 19.00
C GLU A 263 -27.86 -21.20 20.20
N ALA A 264 -28.71 -20.70 21.10
CA ALA A 264 -28.26 -20.03 22.33
C ALA A 264 -27.41 -20.95 23.23
N SER A 265 -27.67 -22.27 23.20
CA SER A 265 -26.87 -23.27 23.92
C SER A 265 -25.42 -23.30 23.41
N ALA A 266 -25.22 -23.12 22.10
CA ALA A 266 -23.90 -23.10 21.48
C ALA A 266 -23.16 -21.81 21.84
N THR A 267 -23.81 -20.64 21.79
CA THR A 267 -23.18 -19.37 22.18
C THR A 267 -22.80 -19.36 23.66
N GLN A 268 -23.65 -19.88 24.55
CA GLN A 268 -23.33 -20.02 25.98
C GLN A 268 -22.10 -20.91 26.24
N ARG A 269 -21.95 -22.01 25.48
CA ARG A 269 -20.75 -22.86 25.56
C ARG A 269 -19.50 -22.10 25.14
N LEU A 270 -19.56 -21.33 24.06
CA LEU A 270 -18.43 -20.50 23.60
C LEU A 270 -18.07 -19.41 24.63
N SER A 271 -19.07 -18.73 25.19
CA SER A 271 -18.90 -17.75 26.27
C SER A 271 -18.19 -18.36 27.48
N ARG A 272 -18.58 -19.58 27.90
CA ARG A 272 -17.90 -20.30 28.99
C ARG A 272 -16.47 -20.68 28.62
N ALA A 273 -16.24 -21.11 27.39
CA ALA A 273 -14.92 -21.52 26.89
C ALA A 273 -13.90 -20.37 26.89
N LEU A 274 -14.31 -19.11 26.68
CA LEU A 274 -13.42 -17.93 26.72
C LEU A 274 -12.54 -17.89 27.97
N SER A 275 -13.11 -18.21 29.14
CA SER A 275 -12.42 -18.14 30.43
C SER A 275 -11.27 -19.15 30.59
N THR A 276 -11.28 -20.23 29.81
CA THR A 276 -10.29 -21.32 29.87
C THR A 276 -9.43 -21.43 28.61
N ALA A 277 -9.71 -20.58 27.61
CA ALA A 277 -9.02 -20.57 26.33
C ALA A 277 -7.63 -19.91 26.43
N ARG A 278 -6.71 -20.31 25.54
CA ARG A 278 -5.41 -19.65 25.37
C ARG A 278 -5.61 -18.28 24.70
N ALA A 279 -4.63 -17.39 24.76
CA ALA A 279 -4.79 -16.01 24.26
C ALA A 279 -5.17 -15.93 22.76
N ASP A 280 -4.57 -16.78 21.92
CA ASP A 280 -4.90 -16.91 20.49
C ASP A 280 -6.36 -17.30 20.28
N GLU A 281 -6.86 -18.23 21.08
CA GLU A 281 -8.22 -18.71 21.03
C GLU A 281 -9.23 -17.72 21.63
N GLN A 282 -8.84 -16.98 22.68
CA GLN A 282 -9.67 -15.92 23.25
C GLN A 282 -9.96 -14.83 22.22
N ILE A 283 -8.96 -14.44 21.43
CA ILE A 283 -9.13 -13.45 20.35
C ILE A 283 -10.14 -13.96 19.30
N ALA A 284 -9.95 -15.21 18.83
CA ALA A 284 -10.82 -15.83 17.84
C ALA A 284 -12.27 -15.95 18.35
N LEU A 285 -12.46 -16.47 19.57
CA LEU A 285 -13.76 -16.63 20.19
C LEU A 285 -14.43 -15.29 20.47
N ALA A 286 -13.68 -14.27 20.91
CA ALA A 286 -14.20 -12.92 21.14
C ALA A 286 -14.71 -12.30 19.84
N SER A 287 -13.94 -12.41 18.74
CA SER A 287 -14.37 -11.90 17.43
C SER A 287 -15.67 -12.59 17.00
N LEU A 288 -15.73 -13.92 17.08
CA LEU A 288 -16.90 -14.70 16.69
C LEU A 288 -18.14 -14.33 17.51
N LEU A 289 -18.03 -14.23 18.83
CA LEU A 289 -19.16 -13.86 19.71
C LEU A 289 -19.68 -12.45 19.40
N GLY A 290 -18.77 -11.51 19.12
CA GLY A 290 -19.13 -10.17 18.65
C GLY A 290 -19.85 -10.17 17.30
N SER A 291 -19.45 -11.07 16.38
CA SER A 291 -20.08 -11.23 15.06
C SER A 291 -21.45 -11.91 15.14
N ILE A 292 -21.60 -12.92 16.01
CA ILE A 292 -22.89 -13.62 16.22
C ILE A 292 -23.91 -12.70 16.89
N GLY A 293 -23.49 -11.84 17.82
CA GLY A 293 -24.40 -10.99 18.59
C GLY A 293 -25.08 -11.72 19.75
N ALA A 294 -24.36 -12.61 20.43
CA ALA A 294 -24.92 -13.38 21.54
C ALA A 294 -25.21 -12.51 22.77
N GLU A 295 -26.38 -12.69 23.39
CA GLU A 295 -26.85 -11.84 24.50
C GLU A 295 -25.92 -11.89 25.73
N ASP A 296 -25.31 -13.05 26.00
CA ASP A 296 -24.39 -13.27 27.11
C ASP A 296 -22.93 -12.90 26.80
N ALA A 297 -22.61 -12.60 25.53
CA ALA A 297 -21.25 -12.32 25.09
C ALA A 297 -20.65 -11.11 25.78
N ALA A 298 -21.42 -10.02 25.98
CA ALA A 298 -20.90 -8.82 26.60
C ALA A 298 -20.36 -9.10 28.01
N ALA A 299 -21.10 -9.87 28.82
CA ALA A 299 -20.67 -10.27 30.16
C ALA A 299 -19.43 -11.17 30.13
N ALA A 300 -19.37 -12.10 29.17
CA ALA A 300 -18.24 -13.02 29.01
C ALA A 300 -16.95 -12.34 28.51
N LEU A 301 -17.08 -11.24 27.74
CA LEU A 301 -15.96 -10.46 27.21
C LEU A 301 -15.34 -9.54 28.27
N ARG A 302 -16.10 -9.13 29.29
CA ARG A 302 -15.63 -8.16 30.31
C ARG A 302 -14.31 -8.57 30.99
N PRO A 303 -14.13 -9.81 31.48
CA PRO A 303 -12.87 -10.21 32.14
C PRO A 303 -11.66 -10.16 31.21
N LEU A 304 -11.87 -10.29 29.90
CA LEU A 304 -10.79 -10.27 28.91
C LEU A 304 -10.17 -8.89 28.71
N LEU A 305 -10.84 -7.83 29.16
CA LEU A 305 -10.34 -6.46 29.10
C LEU A 305 -9.17 -6.22 30.08
N ASP A 306 -8.98 -7.10 31.07
CA ASP A 306 -7.90 -7.02 32.06
C ASP A 306 -6.72 -7.95 31.76
N VAL A 307 -6.83 -8.76 30.71
CA VAL A 307 -5.79 -9.72 30.33
C VAL A 307 -4.64 -8.99 29.62
N GLY A 308 -3.40 -9.46 29.76
CA GLY A 308 -2.27 -8.89 29.03
C GLY A 308 -2.27 -9.25 27.54
N GLY A 309 -1.56 -8.47 26.73
CA GLY A 309 -1.37 -8.73 25.30
C GLY A 309 -2.46 -8.15 24.41
N GLU A 310 -2.81 -8.84 23.34
CA GLU A 310 -3.75 -8.36 22.31
C GLU A 310 -5.23 -8.65 22.65
N THR A 311 -5.48 -9.48 23.67
CA THR A 311 -6.82 -9.93 24.07
C THR A 311 -7.77 -8.77 24.43
N PRO A 312 -7.39 -7.73 25.20
CA PRO A 312 -8.30 -6.63 25.52
C PRO A 312 -8.79 -5.88 24.28
N VAL A 313 -7.91 -5.70 23.29
CA VAL A 313 -8.25 -5.00 22.04
C VAL A 313 -9.28 -5.80 21.25
N ALA A 314 -9.10 -7.13 21.17
CA ALA A 314 -10.07 -8.02 20.54
C ALA A 314 -11.42 -8.01 21.30
N ALA A 315 -11.39 -8.04 22.63
CA ALA A 315 -12.59 -7.97 23.45
C ALA A 315 -13.35 -6.64 23.28
N ALA A 316 -12.65 -5.50 23.24
CA ALA A 316 -13.26 -4.21 22.98
C ALA A 316 -13.82 -4.10 21.54
N ALA A 317 -13.11 -4.62 20.54
CA ALA A 317 -13.64 -4.69 19.18
C ALA A 317 -14.92 -5.53 19.11
N ALA A 318 -14.98 -6.65 19.83
CA ALA A 318 -16.19 -7.47 19.94
C ALA A 318 -17.33 -6.73 20.64
N LEU A 319 -17.07 -6.05 21.77
CA LEU A 319 -18.07 -5.22 22.46
C LEU A 319 -18.61 -4.10 21.55
N LYS A 320 -17.75 -3.47 20.74
CA LYS A 320 -18.17 -2.48 19.74
C LYS A 320 -19.17 -3.07 18.74
N ARG A 321 -18.93 -4.29 18.25
CA ARG A 321 -19.81 -4.98 17.30
C ARG A 321 -21.17 -5.35 17.90
N LEU A 322 -21.20 -5.72 19.18
CA LEU A 322 -22.45 -5.97 19.91
C LEU A 322 -23.34 -4.73 20.04
N GLY A 323 -22.75 -3.53 19.94
CA GLY A 323 -23.49 -2.28 19.95
C GLY A 323 -24.22 -2.06 21.27
N ALA A 324 -25.53 -1.79 21.21
CA ALA A 324 -26.31 -1.37 22.39
C ALA A 324 -26.37 -2.44 23.49
N GLN A 325 -26.24 -3.73 23.14
CA GLN A 325 -26.21 -4.83 24.10
C GLN A 325 -24.99 -4.77 25.04
N ALA A 326 -23.89 -4.16 24.59
CA ALA A 326 -22.67 -4.03 25.36
C ALA A 326 -22.61 -2.75 26.22
N ASP A 327 -23.54 -1.80 26.05
CA ASP A 327 -23.47 -0.48 26.70
C ASP A 327 -23.33 -0.57 28.22
N GLY A 328 -24.15 -1.40 28.88
CA GLY A 328 -24.09 -1.57 30.33
C GLY A 328 -22.75 -2.13 30.82
N VAL A 329 -22.17 -3.06 30.06
CA VAL A 329 -20.85 -3.65 30.36
C VAL A 329 -19.73 -2.63 30.14
N VAL A 330 -19.76 -1.91 29.01
CA VAL A 330 -18.76 -0.88 28.69
C VAL A 330 -18.76 0.22 29.75
N ARG A 331 -19.95 0.68 30.18
CA ARG A 331 -20.08 1.66 31.26
C ARG A 331 -19.48 1.17 32.57
N GLY A 332 -19.91 -0.01 33.03
CA GLY A 332 -19.39 -0.58 34.28
C GLY A 332 -17.87 -0.76 34.23
N ALA A 333 -17.36 -1.22 33.08
CA ALA A 333 -15.93 -1.45 32.88
C ALA A 333 -15.09 -0.15 32.80
N LEU A 334 -15.66 0.96 32.31
CA LEU A 334 -15.03 2.29 32.38
C LEU A 334 -14.99 2.82 33.82
N ALA A 335 -16.10 2.67 34.56
CA ALA A 335 -16.24 3.17 35.91
C ALA A 335 -15.27 2.49 36.90
N ASP A 336 -15.21 1.15 36.91
CA ASP A 336 -14.38 0.37 37.83
C ASP A 336 -13.07 -0.18 37.24
N GLY A 337 -12.69 0.29 36.05
CA GLY A 337 -11.51 -0.19 35.32
C GLY A 337 -10.19 0.46 35.72
N SER A 338 -9.09 -0.23 35.40
CA SER A 338 -7.74 0.34 35.40
C SER A 338 -7.54 1.30 34.22
N SER A 339 -6.49 2.13 34.25
CA SER A 339 -6.13 3.00 33.13
C SER A 339 -5.91 2.22 31.83
N ALA A 340 -5.28 1.03 31.90
CA ALA A 340 -5.10 0.15 30.74
C ALA A 340 -6.45 -0.28 30.14
N ARG A 341 -7.43 -0.63 30.99
CA ARG A 341 -8.77 -1.02 30.54
C ARG A 341 -9.51 0.15 29.89
N ARG A 342 -9.48 1.33 30.53
CA ARG A 342 -10.12 2.55 30.03
C ARG A 342 -9.54 2.95 28.67
N LEU A 343 -8.23 2.85 28.50
CA LEU A 343 -7.54 3.19 27.25
C LEU A 343 -8.02 2.36 26.06
N VAL A 344 -8.34 1.08 26.28
CA VAL A 344 -8.84 0.19 25.22
C VAL A 344 -10.33 0.40 24.94
N LEU A 345 -11.11 0.82 25.93
CA LEU A 345 -12.56 1.06 25.79
C LEU A 345 -12.91 2.45 25.23
N LEU A 346 -12.21 3.51 25.63
CA LEU A 346 -12.52 4.87 25.17
C LEU A 346 -12.62 5.03 23.64
N PRO A 347 -11.76 4.39 22.80
CA PRO A 347 -11.87 4.40 21.34
C PRO A 347 -13.19 3.85 20.77
N ILE A 348 -13.85 2.93 21.48
CA ILE A 348 -15.08 2.28 21.00
C ILE A 348 -16.35 2.98 21.49
N VAL A 349 -16.25 3.90 22.45
CA VAL A 349 -17.40 4.68 22.95
C VAL A 349 -17.81 5.71 21.91
N GLN A 350 -19.08 5.64 21.50
CA GLN A 350 -19.69 6.54 20.52
C GLN A 350 -21.06 7.10 20.96
N ARG A 351 -21.62 6.59 22.07
CA ARG A 351 -22.98 6.93 22.51
C ARG A 351 -22.96 7.72 23.82
N SER A 352 -23.95 8.58 24.01
CA SER A 352 -24.13 9.39 25.22
C SER A 352 -24.44 8.57 26.48
N SER A 353 -24.73 7.27 26.35
CA SER A 353 -25.04 6.39 27.49
C SER A 353 -23.88 6.26 28.49
N ALA A 354 -22.63 6.43 28.04
CA ALA A 354 -21.42 6.37 28.87
C ALA A 354 -20.82 7.75 29.20
N LEU A 355 -21.58 8.85 29.02
CA LEU A 355 -21.05 10.21 29.15
C LEU A 355 -20.44 10.47 30.52
N ALA A 356 -21.13 10.10 31.61
CA ALA A 356 -20.64 10.34 32.96
C ALA A 356 -19.33 9.57 33.24
N GLU A 357 -19.23 8.33 32.77
CA GLU A 357 -18.05 7.51 32.93
C GLU A 357 -16.87 8.02 32.10
N VAL A 358 -17.12 8.55 30.89
CA VAL A 358 -16.09 9.19 30.07
C VAL A 358 -15.61 10.51 30.69
N ILE A 359 -16.51 11.32 31.26
CA ILE A 359 -16.13 12.53 32.00
C ILE A 359 -15.23 12.16 33.18
N GLY A 360 -15.57 11.11 33.94
CA GLY A 360 -14.71 10.62 35.03
C GLY A 360 -13.32 10.16 34.57
N CYS A 361 -13.16 9.76 33.30
CA CYS A 361 -11.84 9.42 32.74
C CYS A 361 -10.96 10.65 32.43
N LEU A 362 -11.51 11.87 32.50
CA LEU A 362 -10.71 13.11 32.40
C LEU A 362 -9.86 13.35 33.64
N ASP A 363 -10.12 12.66 34.75
CA ASP A 363 -9.33 12.74 35.99
C ASP A 363 -8.42 11.51 36.20
N ASP A 364 -8.26 10.66 35.18
CA ASP A 364 -7.42 9.47 35.26
C ASP A 364 -5.94 9.82 35.51
N GLU A 365 -5.23 8.99 36.27
CA GLU A 365 -3.80 9.18 36.55
C GLU A 365 -2.95 9.14 35.27
N ASP A 366 -3.34 8.33 34.29
CA ASP A 366 -2.64 8.21 33.00
C ASP A 366 -3.12 9.28 32.02
N ALA A 367 -2.19 10.13 31.59
CA ALA A 367 -2.44 11.17 30.59
C ALA A 367 -2.95 10.62 29.24
N SER A 368 -2.62 9.37 28.90
CA SER A 368 -3.11 8.71 27.69
C SER A 368 -4.62 8.46 27.78
N VAL A 369 -5.12 8.11 28.96
CA VAL A 369 -6.56 7.93 29.22
C VAL A 369 -7.28 9.27 29.17
N ARG A 370 -6.75 10.31 29.82
CA ARG A 370 -7.34 11.67 29.76
C ARG A 370 -7.45 12.18 28.33
N ALA A 371 -6.38 12.05 27.53
CA ALA A 371 -6.40 12.45 26.13
C ALA A 371 -7.40 11.63 25.29
N ALA A 372 -7.49 10.32 25.53
CA ALA A 372 -8.48 9.45 24.88
C ALA A 372 -9.92 9.81 25.29
N ALA A 373 -10.13 10.26 26.53
CA ALA A 373 -11.41 10.72 27.03
C ALA A 373 -11.84 12.03 26.37
N CYS A 374 -10.94 13.02 26.24
CA CYS A 374 -11.21 14.23 25.44
C CYS A 374 -11.65 13.88 24.00
N THR A 375 -10.92 12.97 23.37
CA THR A 375 -11.22 12.50 22.01
C THR A 375 -12.59 11.81 21.94
N ALA A 376 -12.92 10.99 22.94
CA ALA A 376 -14.22 10.31 23.01
C ALA A 376 -15.37 11.31 23.17
N LEU A 377 -15.24 12.33 24.03
CA LEU A 377 -16.25 13.39 24.21
C LEU A 377 -16.49 14.18 22.93
N GLY A 378 -15.42 14.48 22.17
CA GLY A 378 -15.52 15.10 20.85
C GLY A 378 -16.31 14.23 19.87
N ARG A 379 -15.99 12.92 19.77
CA ARG A 379 -16.73 11.97 18.91
C ARG A 379 -18.19 11.81 19.31
N MET A 380 -18.50 11.90 20.60
CA MET A 380 -19.86 11.80 21.15
C MET A 380 -20.68 13.07 20.95
N ALA A 381 -20.08 14.15 20.41
CA ALA A 381 -20.70 15.48 20.34
C ALA A 381 -21.21 15.97 21.71
N ALA A 382 -20.47 15.70 22.79
CA ALA A 382 -20.88 15.96 24.18
C ALA A 382 -20.72 17.44 24.58
N VAL A 383 -21.63 18.31 24.12
CA VAL A 383 -21.64 19.76 24.44
C VAL A 383 -21.76 20.03 25.95
N ASP A 384 -22.40 19.13 26.70
CA ASP A 384 -22.54 19.29 28.15
C ASP A 384 -21.24 19.12 28.93
N ALA A 385 -20.26 18.41 28.35
CA ALA A 385 -18.93 18.18 28.94
C ALA A 385 -17.92 19.29 28.62
N LEU A 386 -18.37 20.41 28.04
CA LEU A 386 -17.50 21.53 27.72
C LEU A 386 -16.77 22.11 28.94
N PRO A 387 -17.42 22.35 30.10
CA PRO A 387 -16.71 22.86 31.28
C PRO A 387 -15.50 21.99 31.65
N GLU A 388 -15.68 20.68 31.69
CA GLU A 388 -14.65 19.71 32.03
C GLU A 388 -13.55 19.66 30.96
N LEU A 389 -13.90 19.76 29.66
CA LEU A 389 -12.91 19.87 28.58
C LEU A 389 -12.07 21.15 28.67
N PHE A 390 -12.66 22.28 29.10
CA PHE A 390 -11.92 23.53 29.30
C PHE A 390 -10.95 23.45 30.48
N GLU A 391 -11.29 22.71 31.55
CA GLU A 391 -10.36 22.44 32.66
C GLU A 391 -9.12 21.67 32.19
N GLN A 392 -9.26 20.75 31.22
CA GLN A 392 -8.14 20.00 30.64
C GLN A 392 -7.15 20.84 29.82
N LEU A 393 -7.47 22.10 29.51
CA LEU A 393 -6.51 23.02 28.89
C LEU A 393 -5.36 23.39 29.84
N ALA A 394 -5.53 23.14 31.15
CA ALA A 394 -4.51 23.31 32.16
C ALA A 394 -3.65 22.06 32.42
N ASP A 395 -3.89 20.96 31.70
CA ASP A 395 -3.19 19.69 31.93
C ASP A 395 -1.67 19.84 31.66
N PRO A 396 -0.80 19.30 32.53
CA PRO A 396 0.66 19.37 32.33
C PRO A 396 1.14 18.62 31.08
N ASN A 397 0.38 17.63 30.60
CA ASN A 397 0.70 16.86 29.41
C ASN A 397 0.13 17.53 28.15
N ARG A 398 1.02 17.95 27.26
CA ARG A 398 0.67 18.60 25.98
C ARG A 398 -0.28 17.78 25.10
N ARG A 399 -0.25 16.44 25.18
CA ARG A 399 -1.16 15.58 24.40
C ARG A 399 -2.61 15.71 24.88
N VAL A 400 -2.82 15.86 26.19
CA VAL A 400 -4.14 16.07 26.77
C VAL A 400 -4.69 17.43 26.34
N VAL A 401 -3.87 18.48 26.47
CA VAL A 401 -4.25 19.84 26.03
C VAL A 401 -4.63 19.86 24.55
N GLN A 402 -3.84 19.22 23.68
CA GLN A 402 -4.15 19.12 22.25
C GLN A 402 -5.47 18.37 21.99
N ALA A 403 -5.70 17.25 22.68
CA ALA A 403 -6.93 16.48 22.54
C ALA A 403 -8.15 17.27 23.05
N ALA A 404 -8.01 18.01 24.15
CA ALA A 404 -9.05 18.88 24.69
C ALA A 404 -9.37 20.03 23.73
N THR A 405 -8.36 20.74 23.22
CA THR A 405 -8.53 21.81 22.23
C THR A 405 -9.25 21.29 20.97
N ALA A 406 -8.82 20.15 20.43
CA ALA A 406 -9.45 19.55 19.25
C ALA A 406 -10.91 19.14 19.51
N ALA A 407 -11.19 18.56 20.69
CA ALA A 407 -12.56 18.23 21.08
C ALA A 407 -13.45 19.47 21.19
N ILE A 408 -12.98 20.54 21.85
CA ILE A 408 -13.71 21.81 21.98
C ILE A 408 -13.99 22.43 20.61
N GLN A 409 -12.98 22.48 19.72
CA GLN A 409 -13.12 23.00 18.36
C GLN A 409 -14.12 22.19 17.54
N SER A 410 -14.10 20.86 17.66
CA SER A 410 -15.05 19.97 16.99
C SER A 410 -16.49 20.12 17.49
N LEU A 411 -16.69 20.46 18.76
CA LEU A 411 -18.03 20.64 19.34
C LEU A 411 -18.71 21.93 18.90
N GLY A 412 -17.94 22.97 18.54
CA GLY A 412 -18.40 24.15 17.78
C GLY A 412 -19.76 24.72 18.19
N SER A 413 -19.93 25.11 19.46
CA SER A 413 -21.21 25.63 19.98
C SER A 413 -21.09 27.05 20.56
N THR A 414 -22.20 27.77 20.66
CA THR A 414 -22.27 29.07 21.33
C THR A 414 -21.80 28.99 22.79
N ARG A 415 -21.98 27.83 23.44
CA ARG A 415 -21.45 27.58 24.79
C ARG A 415 -19.93 27.49 24.78
N ALA A 416 -19.33 26.82 23.81
CA ALA A 416 -17.88 26.74 23.65
C ALA A 416 -17.26 28.12 23.37
N GLN A 417 -17.93 28.95 22.55
CA GLN A 417 -17.52 30.32 22.29
C GLN A 417 -17.48 31.17 23.57
N ARG A 418 -18.56 31.12 24.37
CA ARG A 418 -18.63 31.84 25.65
C ARG A 418 -17.54 31.42 26.62
N LEU A 419 -17.36 30.10 26.79
CA LEU A 419 -16.30 29.56 27.66
C LEU A 419 -14.91 29.94 27.16
N ALA A 420 -14.67 29.98 25.85
CA ALA A 420 -13.40 30.43 25.29
C ALA A 420 -13.12 31.91 25.59
N LEU A 421 -14.14 32.78 25.49
CA LEU A 421 -14.03 34.19 25.85
C LEU A 421 -13.70 34.37 27.33
N GLU A 422 -14.37 33.64 28.22
CA GLU A 422 -14.11 33.66 29.66
C GLU A 422 -12.69 33.15 29.97
N THR A 423 -12.29 32.03 29.35
CA THR A 423 -10.99 31.37 29.59
C THR A 423 -9.80 32.16 29.05
N ALA A 424 -10.02 33.07 28.08
CA ALA A 424 -8.98 33.97 27.60
C ALA A 424 -8.44 34.91 28.71
N GLY A 425 -9.18 35.10 29.80
CA GLY A 425 -8.76 35.85 30.99
C GLY A 425 -8.12 35.02 32.10
N ASP A 426 -7.83 33.73 31.91
CA ASP A 426 -7.27 32.86 32.96
C ASP A 426 -5.90 33.37 33.47
N VAL A 427 -5.62 33.18 34.76
CA VAL A 427 -4.36 33.61 35.37
C VAL A 427 -3.14 32.87 34.79
N ARG A 428 -3.32 31.66 34.27
CA ARG A 428 -2.26 30.80 33.72
C ARG A 428 -2.04 31.08 32.23
N PRO A 429 -0.82 31.45 31.80
CA PRO A 429 -0.54 31.75 30.38
C PRO A 429 -0.83 30.58 29.42
N ALA A 430 -0.54 29.34 29.82
CA ALA A 430 -0.80 28.16 28.98
C ALA A 430 -2.29 27.96 28.66
N VAL A 431 -3.17 28.25 29.64
CA VAL A 431 -4.63 28.15 29.50
C VAL A 431 -5.14 29.28 28.61
N ARG A 432 -4.72 30.53 28.88
CA ARG A 432 -5.03 31.68 28.01
C ARG A 432 -4.62 31.43 26.58
N ARG A 433 -3.40 30.95 26.34
CA ARG A 433 -2.90 30.66 24.99
C ARG A 433 -3.81 29.68 24.25
N SER A 434 -4.26 28.62 24.93
CA SER A 434 -5.17 27.63 24.34
C SER A 434 -6.54 28.25 24.04
N ALA A 435 -7.07 29.10 24.93
CA ALA A 435 -8.31 29.84 24.68
C ALA A 435 -8.19 30.79 23.48
N ILE A 436 -7.09 31.54 23.36
CA ILE A 436 -6.79 32.41 22.21
C ILE A 436 -6.73 31.62 20.90
N GLN A 437 -6.15 30.41 20.92
CA GLN A 437 -6.14 29.52 19.75
C GLN A 437 -7.55 29.03 19.38
N ILE A 438 -8.37 28.70 20.37
CA ILE A 438 -9.78 28.29 20.17
C ILE A 438 -10.60 29.44 19.58
N LEU A 439 -10.44 30.66 20.13
CA LEU A 439 -11.10 31.87 19.66
C LEU A 439 -10.71 32.20 18.20
N GLY A 440 -9.42 32.16 17.89
CA GLY A 440 -8.91 32.35 16.54
C GLY A 440 -9.46 31.33 15.54
N TYR A 441 -9.58 30.05 15.94
CA TYR A 441 -10.15 29.00 15.10
C TYR A 441 -11.64 29.24 14.78
N PHE A 442 -12.44 29.69 15.75
CA PHE A 442 -13.86 29.91 15.50
C PHE A 442 -14.15 31.18 14.69
N GLY A 443 -13.29 32.21 14.76
CA GLY A 443 -13.36 33.38 13.89
C GLY A 443 -14.64 34.23 14.03
N PHE A 444 -15.33 34.18 15.18
CA PHE A 444 -16.54 34.97 15.39
C PHE A 444 -16.22 36.42 15.79
N PRO A 445 -17.08 37.42 15.45
CA PRO A 445 -16.78 38.84 15.64
C PRO A 445 -16.40 39.22 17.08
N GLU A 446 -17.04 38.64 18.08
CA GLU A 446 -16.79 38.92 19.51
C GLU A 446 -15.40 38.46 19.99
N ALA A 447 -14.72 37.58 19.25
CA ALA A 447 -13.34 37.21 19.55
C ALA A 447 -12.33 38.29 19.16
N LEU A 448 -12.65 39.14 18.18
CA LEU A 448 -11.71 40.15 17.65
C LEU A 448 -11.17 41.08 18.75
N PRO A 449 -12.00 41.73 19.61
CA PRO A 449 -11.48 42.57 20.68
C PRO A 449 -10.57 41.84 21.67
N VAL A 450 -10.85 40.55 21.93
CA VAL A 450 -10.05 39.72 22.83
C VAL A 450 -8.70 39.39 22.21
N LEU A 451 -8.67 39.03 20.92
CA LEU A 451 -7.43 38.78 20.18
C LEU A 451 -6.57 40.04 20.08
N VAL A 452 -7.17 41.20 19.83
CA VAL A 452 -6.44 42.49 19.81
C VAL A 452 -5.85 42.79 21.19
N THR A 453 -6.61 42.58 22.26
CA THR A 453 -6.11 42.77 23.65
C THR A 453 -4.96 41.82 23.96
N ALA A 454 -5.02 40.57 23.48
CA ALA A 454 -3.98 39.56 23.68
C ALA A 454 -2.64 39.90 23.01
N LEU A 455 -2.60 40.84 22.05
CA LEU A 455 -1.35 41.38 21.50
C LEU A 455 -0.56 42.24 22.51
N ALA A 456 -1.16 42.59 23.64
CA ALA A 456 -0.48 43.29 24.74
C ALA A 456 -0.16 42.36 25.92
N ASP A 457 -0.38 41.05 25.81
CA ASP A 457 -0.06 40.09 26.89
C ASP A 457 1.46 40.02 27.12
N ASP A 458 1.88 39.89 28.37
CA ASP A 458 3.30 39.77 28.75
C ASP A 458 3.95 38.51 28.11
N ASP A 459 3.18 37.44 27.94
CA ASP A 459 3.65 36.19 27.33
C ASP A 459 3.70 36.30 25.80
N VAL A 460 4.92 36.19 25.26
CA VAL A 460 5.20 36.25 23.81
C VAL A 460 4.38 35.21 23.02
N THR A 461 4.17 34.02 23.59
CA THR A 461 3.46 32.94 22.89
C THR A 461 1.97 33.19 22.77
N ILE A 462 1.39 34.00 23.66
CA ILE A 462 0.00 34.46 23.57
C ILE A 462 -0.11 35.52 22.47
N ARG A 463 0.83 36.47 22.41
CA ARG A 463 0.89 37.46 21.32
C ARG A 463 0.99 36.80 19.95
N GLU A 464 1.84 35.78 19.82
CA GLU A 464 1.97 34.98 18.59
C GLU A 464 0.67 34.24 18.24
N ALA A 465 -0.02 33.64 19.23
CA ALA A 465 -1.29 32.95 19.02
C ALA A 465 -2.40 33.91 18.58
N ALA A 466 -2.43 35.12 19.15
CA ALA A 466 -3.37 36.17 18.77
C ALA A 466 -3.18 36.59 17.30
N LEU A 467 -1.93 36.78 16.86
CA LEU A 467 -1.62 37.10 15.45
C LEU A 467 -2.07 36.01 14.48
N GLN A 468 -1.95 34.73 14.87
CA GLN A 468 -2.45 33.63 14.04
C GLN A 468 -3.97 33.67 13.89
N GLY A 469 -4.69 34.00 14.97
CA GLY A 469 -6.14 34.18 14.94
C GLY A 469 -6.57 35.40 14.12
N LEU A 470 -5.93 36.56 14.32
CA LEU A 470 -6.28 37.81 13.64
C LEU A 470 -6.15 37.73 12.12
N ALA A 471 -5.22 36.93 11.60
CA ALA A 471 -5.05 36.74 10.15
C ALA A 471 -6.30 36.15 9.46
N LEU A 472 -7.18 35.51 10.22
CA LEU A 472 -8.42 34.89 9.72
C LEU A 472 -9.61 35.86 9.72
N PHE A 473 -9.47 37.07 10.28
CA PHE A 473 -10.54 38.07 10.33
C PHE A 473 -10.49 38.99 9.11
N GLU A 474 -11.63 39.15 8.45
CA GLU A 474 -11.84 40.11 7.37
C GLU A 474 -12.28 41.49 7.93
N ASP A 475 -11.54 42.00 8.92
CA ASP A 475 -11.84 43.28 9.60
C ASP A 475 -10.62 44.22 9.55
N PRO A 476 -10.77 45.49 9.10
CA PRO A 476 -9.69 46.48 9.12
C PRO A 476 -9.04 46.67 10.50
N ALA A 477 -9.79 46.52 11.60
CA ALA A 477 -9.23 46.60 12.95
C ALA A 477 -8.26 45.45 13.25
N ALA A 478 -8.45 44.27 12.64
CA ALA A 478 -7.48 43.17 12.73
C ALA A 478 -6.19 43.54 11.99
N VAL A 479 -6.28 44.19 10.82
CA VAL A 479 -5.12 44.67 10.06
C VAL A 479 -4.37 45.74 10.84
N ASP A 480 -5.06 46.73 11.40
CA ASP A 480 -4.45 47.77 12.24
C ASP A 480 -3.70 47.15 13.43
N ALA A 481 -4.29 46.14 14.07
CA ALA A 481 -3.67 45.42 15.18
C ALA A 481 -2.40 44.64 14.74
N MET A 482 -2.45 43.93 13.61
CA MET A 482 -1.29 43.23 13.03
C MET A 482 -0.17 44.20 12.62
N LEU A 483 -0.52 45.35 12.02
CA LEU A 483 0.42 46.41 11.68
C LEU A 483 1.08 47.00 12.95
N GLY A 484 0.33 47.18 14.03
CA GLY A 484 0.88 47.57 15.34
C GLY A 484 1.90 46.56 15.86
N ALA A 485 1.51 45.29 15.95
CA ALA A 485 2.35 44.19 16.45
C ALA A 485 3.59 43.91 15.59
N SER A 486 3.58 44.32 14.32
CA SER A 486 4.76 44.25 13.45
C SER A 486 5.94 45.11 13.95
N HIS A 487 5.72 46.01 14.90
CA HIS A 487 6.74 46.84 15.54
C HIS A 487 7.08 46.40 16.98
N ASP A 488 6.65 45.20 17.40
CA ASP A 488 6.93 44.68 18.74
C ASP A 488 8.45 44.58 19.00
N THR A 489 8.83 44.84 20.24
CA THR A 489 10.21 44.69 20.72
C THR A 489 10.79 43.28 20.50
N GLN A 490 9.93 42.26 20.57
CA GLN A 490 10.28 40.86 20.39
C GLN A 490 10.25 40.47 18.91
N ASP A 491 11.37 39.94 18.44
CA ASP A 491 11.55 39.46 17.07
C ASP A 491 10.54 38.37 16.66
N LYS A 492 10.22 37.45 17.58
CA LYS A 492 9.21 36.41 17.36
C LYS A 492 7.85 37.00 17.00
N VAL A 493 7.40 38.02 17.74
CA VAL A 493 6.10 38.68 17.49
C VAL A 493 6.13 39.44 16.17
N ARG A 494 7.19 40.19 15.88
CA ARG A 494 7.34 40.85 14.57
C ARG A 494 7.28 39.86 13.42
N SER A 495 7.95 38.72 13.56
CA SER A 495 8.00 37.68 12.53
C SER A 495 6.63 37.00 12.34
N ALA A 496 5.91 36.75 13.43
CA ALA A 496 4.54 36.26 13.40
C ALA A 496 3.59 37.27 12.76
N ALA A 497 3.81 38.58 12.99
CA ALA A 497 3.02 39.65 12.39
C ALA A 497 3.26 39.74 10.87
N MET A 498 4.50 39.61 10.39
CA MET A 498 4.77 39.53 8.94
C MET A 498 4.04 38.35 8.29
N ARG A 499 4.06 37.19 8.96
CA ARG A 499 3.33 36.01 8.48
C ARG A 499 1.82 36.23 8.47
N ALA A 500 1.27 36.84 9.52
CA ALA A 500 -0.15 37.14 9.67
C ALA A 500 -0.62 38.14 8.59
N LEU A 501 0.12 39.24 8.41
CA LEU A 501 -0.10 40.24 7.35
C LEU A 501 -0.07 39.60 5.96
N GLY A 502 0.91 38.72 5.70
CA GLY A 502 1.01 37.98 4.44
C GLY A 502 -0.17 37.03 4.18
N ASN A 503 -0.83 36.55 5.24
CA ASN A 503 -1.99 35.67 5.16
C ASN A 503 -3.33 36.42 5.23
N SER A 504 -3.30 37.73 5.46
CA SER A 504 -4.52 38.54 5.49
C SER A 504 -5.22 38.49 4.14
N VAL A 505 -6.53 38.23 4.18
CA VAL A 505 -7.41 38.22 3.01
C VAL A 505 -7.53 39.62 2.41
N LEU A 506 -7.40 40.66 3.24
CA LEU A 506 -7.49 42.05 2.81
C LEU A 506 -6.26 42.47 2.00
N ARG A 507 -6.50 43.21 0.90
CA ARG A 507 -5.47 43.80 0.04
C ARG A 507 -5.46 45.31 0.22
N GLU A 508 -4.71 45.77 1.20
CA GLU A 508 -4.54 47.19 1.53
C GLU A 508 -3.06 47.58 1.37
N ASP A 509 -2.76 48.63 0.60
CA ASP A 509 -1.39 49.10 0.33
C ASP A 509 -0.50 49.24 1.58
N ARG A 510 -1.09 49.55 2.74
CA ARG A 510 -0.41 49.65 4.03
C ARG A 510 0.25 48.32 4.45
N ILE A 511 -0.34 47.19 4.08
CA ILE A 511 0.19 45.85 4.31
C ILE A 511 1.45 45.66 3.47
N GLU A 512 1.40 45.92 2.17
CA GLU A 512 2.56 45.76 1.28
C GLU A 512 3.69 46.73 1.69
N VAL A 513 3.37 47.98 2.03
CA VAL A 513 4.36 48.94 2.56
C VAL A 513 5.06 48.37 3.80
N ARG A 514 4.30 47.85 4.77
CA ARG A 514 4.90 47.32 6.00
C ARG A 514 5.72 46.06 5.76
N LEU A 515 5.25 45.17 4.88
CA LEU A 515 6.00 43.97 4.50
C LEU A 515 7.32 44.34 3.81
N ARG A 516 7.34 45.35 2.94
CA ARG A 516 8.58 45.86 2.31
C ARG A 516 9.56 46.39 3.34
N GLU A 517 9.09 47.13 4.34
CA GLU A 517 9.95 47.58 5.46
C GLU A 517 10.55 46.38 6.24
N GLY A 518 9.79 45.29 6.37
CA GLY A 518 10.23 44.05 7.02
C GLY A 518 11.41 43.36 6.33
N LEU A 519 11.67 43.64 5.04
CA LEU A 519 12.82 43.11 4.31
C LEU A 519 14.17 43.60 4.87
N SER A 520 14.18 44.68 5.64
CA SER A 520 15.39 45.25 6.24
C SER A 520 15.47 45.06 7.76
N ASP A 521 14.62 44.20 8.35
CA ASP A 521 14.66 43.95 9.80
C ASP A 521 15.98 43.28 10.23
N VAL A 522 16.44 43.59 11.44
CA VAL A 522 17.65 43.01 12.04
C VAL A 522 17.55 41.48 12.14
N ASN A 523 16.35 40.94 12.36
CA ASN A 523 16.12 39.52 12.55
C ASN A 523 15.80 38.80 11.23
N ALA A 524 16.49 37.69 11.00
CA ALA A 524 16.35 36.92 9.77
C ALA A 524 14.94 36.29 9.60
N TRP A 525 14.24 35.93 10.67
CA TRP A 525 12.88 35.37 10.56
C TRP A 525 11.85 36.41 10.13
N VAL A 526 12.04 37.66 10.55
CA VAL A 526 11.19 38.78 10.09
C VAL A 526 11.39 39.00 8.60
N ARG A 527 12.66 39.08 8.14
CA ARG A 527 12.98 39.19 6.71
C ARG A 527 12.44 38.01 5.91
N TYR A 528 12.61 36.79 6.41
CA TYR A 528 12.08 35.56 5.81
C TYR A 528 10.57 35.62 5.57
N PHE A 529 9.78 35.91 6.62
CA PHE A 529 8.32 35.94 6.48
C PHE A 529 7.84 37.15 5.67
N ALA A 530 8.51 38.30 5.77
CA ALA A 530 8.22 39.46 4.92
C ALA A 530 8.44 39.13 3.44
N THR A 531 9.56 38.50 3.11
CA THR A 531 9.90 38.07 1.74
C THR A 531 8.88 37.09 1.20
N GLN A 532 8.56 36.05 1.97
CA GLN A 532 7.57 35.05 1.59
C GLN A 532 6.17 35.65 1.40
N ALA A 533 5.78 36.58 2.28
CA ALA A 533 4.51 37.29 2.21
C ALA A 533 4.40 38.13 0.94
N LEU A 534 5.42 38.91 0.59
CA LEU A 534 5.43 39.73 -0.64
C LEU A 534 5.38 38.86 -1.90
N GLY A 535 6.13 37.74 -1.92
CA GLY A 535 6.07 36.78 -3.02
C GLY A 535 4.66 36.20 -3.21
N ARG A 536 4.01 35.72 -2.14
CA ARG A 536 2.63 35.21 -2.20
C ARG A 536 1.60 36.26 -2.63
N ARG A 537 1.87 37.52 -2.33
CA ARG A 537 1.00 38.65 -2.68
C ARG A 537 1.31 39.22 -4.07
N GLU A 538 2.33 38.69 -4.76
CA GLU A 538 2.77 39.09 -6.09
C GLU A 538 3.13 40.59 -6.15
N ASP A 539 3.77 41.11 -5.10
CA ASP A 539 4.13 42.53 -4.99
C ASP A 539 5.33 42.90 -5.87
N GLU A 540 5.08 43.22 -7.14
CA GLU A 540 6.12 43.52 -8.13
C GLU A 540 7.07 44.67 -7.73
N ALA A 541 6.58 45.65 -6.97
CA ALA A 541 7.38 46.78 -6.51
C ALA A 541 8.48 46.37 -5.51
N SER A 542 8.37 45.19 -4.88
CA SER A 542 9.39 44.66 -3.98
C SER A 542 10.51 43.88 -4.68
N ALA A 543 10.41 43.64 -5.99
CA ALA A 543 11.34 42.76 -6.71
C ALA A 543 12.82 43.14 -6.55
N GLU A 544 13.14 44.44 -6.60
CA GLU A 544 14.52 44.92 -6.41
C GLU A 544 15.00 44.70 -4.97
N ALA A 545 14.14 45.00 -3.98
CA ALA A 545 14.47 44.81 -2.57
C ALA A 545 14.63 43.32 -2.22
N ILE A 546 13.78 42.44 -2.77
CA ILE A 546 13.89 40.99 -2.60
C ILE A 546 15.15 40.46 -3.31
N ALA A 547 15.51 40.98 -4.49
CA ALA A 547 16.72 40.59 -5.19
C ALA A 547 17.99 40.85 -4.36
N ALA A 548 18.03 41.94 -3.59
CA ALA A 548 19.14 42.21 -2.67
C ALA A 548 19.29 41.13 -1.57
N LEU A 549 18.20 40.46 -1.18
CA LEU A 549 18.20 39.38 -0.18
C LEU A 549 18.76 38.05 -0.70
N LEU A 550 19.07 37.94 -1.99
CA LEU A 550 19.83 36.81 -2.51
C LEU A 550 21.24 36.74 -1.89
N GLU A 551 21.78 37.85 -1.39
CA GLU A 551 23.07 37.89 -0.70
C GLU A 551 22.93 37.95 0.84
N ASP A 552 21.74 37.62 1.37
CA ASP A 552 21.48 37.66 2.80
C ASP A 552 22.38 36.67 3.58
N PRO A 553 22.93 37.06 4.75
CA PRO A 553 23.76 36.16 5.56
C PRO A 553 23.01 34.87 5.99
N ALA A 554 21.69 34.94 6.16
CA ALA A 554 20.87 33.80 6.55
C ALA A 554 20.40 33.00 5.32
N GLY A 555 20.80 31.73 5.24
CA GLY A 555 20.48 30.87 4.09
C GLY A 555 18.98 30.69 3.84
N GLN A 556 18.17 30.62 4.89
CA GLN A 556 16.71 30.52 4.74
C GLN A 556 16.09 31.77 4.09
N VAL A 557 16.66 32.96 4.32
CA VAL A 557 16.18 34.20 3.68
C VAL A 557 16.52 34.20 2.20
N ARG A 558 17.73 33.74 1.83
CA ARG A 558 18.14 33.57 0.43
C ARG A 558 17.19 32.64 -0.34
N VAL A 559 16.83 31.50 0.25
CA VAL A 559 15.88 30.55 -0.36
C VAL A 559 14.49 31.19 -0.50
N ALA A 560 14.01 31.87 0.55
CA ALA A 560 12.72 32.58 0.49
C ALA A 560 12.72 33.69 -0.57
N ALA A 561 13.85 34.38 -0.77
CA ALA A 561 14.00 35.39 -1.82
C ALA A 561 13.89 34.76 -3.21
N VAL A 562 14.56 33.64 -3.46
CA VAL A 562 14.40 32.91 -4.73
C VAL A 562 12.96 32.49 -4.98
N GLU A 563 12.31 31.89 -3.97
CA GLU A 563 10.90 31.48 -4.08
C GLU A 563 9.99 32.68 -4.35
N ALA A 564 10.15 33.77 -3.60
CA ALA A 564 9.36 34.98 -3.80
C ALA A 564 9.57 35.59 -5.19
N LEU A 565 10.81 35.71 -5.67
CA LEU A 565 11.12 36.21 -7.01
C LEU A 565 10.52 35.32 -8.12
N SER A 566 10.36 34.02 -7.87
CA SER A 566 9.74 33.10 -8.85
C SER A 566 8.26 33.37 -9.07
N HIS A 567 7.59 34.01 -8.11
CA HIS A 567 6.20 34.45 -8.25
C HIS A 567 6.06 35.82 -8.92
N LEU A 568 7.15 36.60 -9.00
CA LEU A 568 7.15 37.94 -9.59
C LEU A 568 7.50 37.91 -11.07
N GLN A 569 6.81 38.72 -11.86
CA GLN A 569 6.96 38.81 -13.31
C GLN A 569 7.82 39.99 -13.77
N SER A 570 8.23 40.87 -12.85
CA SER A 570 9.04 42.04 -13.19
C SER A 570 10.39 41.69 -13.86
N PRO A 571 10.90 42.56 -14.75
CA PRO A 571 12.23 42.36 -15.36
C PRO A 571 13.37 42.26 -14.34
N HIS A 572 13.22 42.94 -13.19
CA HIS A 572 14.18 42.86 -12.09
C HIS A 572 14.19 41.47 -11.45
N ALA A 573 13.02 40.90 -11.15
CA ALA A 573 12.93 39.56 -10.57
C ALA A 573 13.48 38.49 -11.52
N GLN A 574 13.14 38.60 -12.80
CA GLN A 574 13.68 37.73 -13.84
C GLN A 574 15.21 37.82 -13.87
N LYS A 575 15.77 39.04 -13.97
CA LYS A 575 17.23 39.24 -13.98
C LYS A 575 17.88 38.64 -12.73
N ALA A 576 17.32 38.88 -11.55
CA ALA A 576 17.86 38.38 -10.28
C ALA A 576 17.91 36.85 -10.23
N LEU A 577 16.84 36.16 -10.67
CA LEU A 577 16.83 34.70 -10.77
C LEU A 577 17.88 34.18 -11.77
N ARG A 578 18.09 34.89 -12.89
CA ARG A 578 19.12 34.53 -13.86
C ARG A 578 20.52 34.62 -13.28
N ASP A 579 20.82 35.74 -12.62
CA ASP A 579 22.12 35.98 -12.01
C ASP A 579 22.38 34.93 -10.92
N ALA A 580 21.36 34.63 -10.08
CA ALA A 580 21.42 33.60 -9.05
C ALA A 580 21.63 32.18 -9.61
N ALA A 581 21.06 31.83 -10.77
CA ALA A 581 21.27 30.54 -11.42
C ALA A 581 22.69 30.35 -11.98
N THR A 582 23.49 31.41 -12.01
CA THR A 582 24.92 31.38 -12.37
C THR A 582 25.85 31.61 -11.18
N ASN A 583 25.29 31.69 -9.96
CA ASN A 583 26.05 31.94 -8.75
C ASN A 583 27.01 30.76 -8.46
N PRO A 584 28.27 31.02 -8.04
CA PRO A 584 29.21 29.96 -7.67
C PRO A 584 28.78 29.16 -6.43
N ASP A 585 27.93 29.70 -5.55
CA ASP A 585 27.32 28.95 -4.46
C ASP A 585 26.30 27.95 -5.03
N VAL A 586 26.64 26.67 -4.90
CA VAL A 586 25.86 25.54 -5.43
C VAL A 586 24.43 25.53 -4.86
N GLU A 587 24.24 25.89 -3.59
CA GLU A 587 22.91 25.88 -2.98
C GLU A 587 22.04 27.01 -3.54
N MET A 588 22.60 28.21 -3.70
CA MET A 588 21.92 29.32 -4.38
C MET A 588 21.60 28.98 -5.84
N GLN A 589 22.57 28.41 -6.56
CA GLN A 589 22.39 27.99 -7.94
C GLN A 589 21.21 27.03 -8.09
N ARG A 590 21.14 26.01 -7.23
CA ARG A 590 20.07 25.00 -7.25
C ARG A 590 18.71 25.61 -6.93
N ALA A 591 18.64 26.45 -5.90
CA ALA A 591 17.41 27.14 -5.55
C ALA A 591 16.92 27.98 -6.75
N ALA A 592 17.81 28.74 -7.38
CA ALA A 592 17.47 29.60 -8.52
C ALA A 592 17.02 28.80 -9.75
N VAL A 593 17.61 27.64 -10.02
CA VAL A 593 17.14 26.73 -11.09
C VAL A 593 15.71 26.25 -10.83
N ILE A 594 15.37 25.92 -9.59
CA ILE A 594 13.98 25.56 -9.21
C ILE A 594 13.05 26.77 -9.40
N GLY A 595 13.45 27.95 -8.92
CA GLY A 595 12.69 29.19 -9.07
C GLY A 595 12.45 29.57 -10.54
N LEU A 596 13.42 29.38 -11.43
CA LEU A 596 13.26 29.59 -12.87
C LEU A 596 12.19 28.66 -13.45
N GLY A 597 12.10 27.41 -13.00
CA GLY A 597 11.01 26.49 -13.34
C GLY A 597 9.64 27.05 -12.97
N LEU A 598 9.48 27.48 -11.71
CA LEU A 598 8.23 28.01 -11.18
C LEU A 598 7.77 29.29 -11.87
N SER A 599 8.71 30.15 -12.31
CA SER A 599 8.39 31.43 -12.96
C SER A 599 7.62 31.31 -14.28
N ARG A 600 7.70 30.15 -14.97
CA ARG A 600 7.09 29.86 -16.28
C ARG A 600 7.38 30.89 -17.39
N HIS A 601 8.42 31.70 -17.24
CA HIS A 601 8.79 32.69 -18.26
C HIS A 601 9.52 32.01 -19.45
N PRO A 602 9.27 32.41 -20.71
CA PRO A 602 9.91 31.79 -21.88
C PRO A 602 11.44 31.82 -21.86
N GLU A 603 12.04 32.87 -21.28
CA GLU A 603 13.50 32.95 -21.11
C GLU A 603 14.03 31.96 -20.09
N SER A 604 13.25 31.63 -19.05
CA SER A 604 13.62 30.64 -18.03
C SER A 604 13.81 29.26 -18.64
N VAL A 605 13.01 28.89 -19.64
CA VAL A 605 13.15 27.62 -20.37
C VAL A 605 14.52 27.49 -21.03
N ARG A 606 15.03 28.57 -21.67
CA ARG A 606 16.36 28.54 -22.29
C ARG A 606 17.46 28.29 -21.27
N MET A 607 17.33 28.84 -20.07
CA MET A 607 18.30 28.65 -19.01
C MET A 607 18.23 27.26 -18.39
N LEU A 608 17.03 26.72 -18.20
CA LEU A 608 16.86 25.34 -17.76
C LEU A 608 17.46 24.35 -18.79
N ILE A 609 17.32 24.61 -20.09
CA ILE A 609 17.98 23.80 -21.14
C ILE A 609 19.51 23.85 -20.98
N ALA A 610 20.09 25.02 -20.69
CA ALA A 610 21.54 25.14 -20.45
C ALA A 610 21.97 24.44 -19.15
N ALA A 611 21.19 24.56 -18.08
CA ALA A 611 21.44 23.89 -16.80
C ALA A 611 21.35 22.36 -16.91
N ALA A 612 20.49 21.84 -17.81
CA ALA A 612 20.38 20.42 -18.12
C ALA A 612 21.63 19.83 -18.80
N THR A 613 22.59 20.68 -19.22
CA THR A 613 23.90 20.28 -19.75
C THR A 613 25.06 20.69 -18.83
N SER A 614 24.79 20.99 -17.55
CA SER A 614 25.81 21.34 -16.56
C SER A 614 26.73 20.15 -16.26
N ASP A 615 28.00 20.43 -15.91
CA ASP A 615 28.94 19.41 -15.45
C ASP A 615 28.45 18.71 -14.16
N SER A 616 27.64 19.40 -13.36
CA SER A 616 27.05 18.88 -12.11
C SER A 616 25.80 18.05 -12.39
N ALA A 617 25.87 16.74 -12.12
CA ALA A 617 24.73 15.82 -12.26
C ALA A 617 23.50 16.25 -11.43
N PRO A 618 23.62 16.70 -10.16
CA PRO A 618 22.49 17.25 -9.41
C PRO A 618 21.82 18.46 -10.08
N THR A 619 22.62 19.34 -10.70
CA THR A 619 22.10 20.52 -11.42
C THR A 619 21.34 20.09 -12.67
N ARG A 620 21.85 19.07 -13.40
CA ARG A 620 21.13 18.48 -14.54
C ARG A 620 19.79 17.91 -14.11
N LEU A 621 19.75 17.10 -13.04
CA LEU A 621 18.53 16.49 -12.50
C LEU A 621 17.45 17.53 -12.18
N LEU A 622 17.82 18.60 -11.47
CA LEU A 622 16.88 19.67 -11.11
C LEU A 622 16.35 20.40 -12.35
N ALA A 623 17.21 20.68 -13.32
CA ALA A 623 16.80 21.31 -14.57
C ALA A 623 15.85 20.43 -15.39
N LEU A 624 16.10 19.11 -15.45
CA LEU A 624 15.22 18.15 -16.11
C LEU A 624 13.85 18.09 -15.42
N SER A 625 13.81 18.07 -14.09
CA SER A 625 12.57 18.09 -13.31
C SER A 625 11.77 19.36 -13.58
N ALA A 626 12.41 20.53 -13.49
CA ALA A 626 11.78 21.82 -13.72
C ALA A 626 11.22 21.95 -15.15
N LEU A 627 11.96 21.48 -16.16
CA LEU A 627 11.49 21.44 -17.54
C LEU A 627 10.28 20.50 -17.70
N ALA A 628 10.34 19.30 -17.14
CA ALA A 628 9.27 18.31 -17.26
C ALA A 628 7.94 18.81 -16.64
N GLU A 629 8.03 19.53 -15.52
CA GLU A 629 6.87 20.05 -14.79
C GLU A 629 6.28 21.32 -15.40
N HIS A 630 7.12 22.23 -15.91
CA HIS A 630 6.68 23.59 -16.26
C HIS A 630 6.83 23.97 -17.73
N ALA A 631 7.57 23.18 -18.52
CA ALA A 631 7.77 23.40 -19.95
C ALA A 631 7.82 22.08 -20.75
N PRO A 632 6.76 21.25 -20.69
CA PRO A 632 6.78 19.87 -21.17
C PRO A 632 7.15 19.76 -22.65
N ASP A 633 6.70 20.69 -23.49
CA ASP A 633 7.00 20.71 -24.93
C ASP A 633 8.51 20.89 -25.20
N SER A 634 9.17 21.72 -24.39
CA SER A 634 10.62 21.94 -24.48
C SER A 634 11.40 20.82 -23.79
N ALA A 635 10.81 20.20 -22.76
CA ALA A 635 11.43 19.12 -22.00
C ALA A 635 11.70 17.87 -22.84
N LEU A 636 10.82 17.53 -23.78
CA LEU A 636 10.90 16.27 -24.54
C LEU A 636 12.26 16.07 -25.23
N ALA A 637 12.75 17.09 -25.93
CA ALA A 637 14.03 17.00 -26.64
C ALA A 637 15.22 16.90 -25.68
N VAL A 638 15.15 17.58 -24.53
CA VAL A 638 16.20 17.58 -23.51
C VAL A 638 16.25 16.23 -22.79
N LEU A 639 15.09 15.72 -22.37
CA LEU A 639 14.97 14.41 -21.73
C LEU A 639 15.42 13.28 -22.64
N HIS A 640 15.07 13.34 -23.93
CA HIS A 640 15.55 12.35 -24.89
C HIS A 640 17.08 12.32 -24.97
N ARG A 641 17.75 13.48 -24.91
CA ARG A 641 19.22 13.54 -24.88
C ARG A 641 19.78 13.00 -23.56
N ALA A 642 19.13 13.30 -22.44
CA ALA A 642 19.53 12.86 -21.11
C ALA A 642 19.40 11.33 -20.89
N LEU A 643 18.71 10.60 -21.77
CA LEU A 643 18.67 9.13 -21.72
C LEU A 643 20.04 8.47 -21.96
N ASP A 644 20.94 9.17 -22.66
CA ASP A 644 22.30 8.74 -22.93
C ASP A 644 23.32 9.51 -22.04
N ASP A 645 22.87 10.07 -20.91
CA ASP A 645 23.74 10.75 -19.94
C ASP A 645 24.74 9.76 -19.32
N ALA A 646 25.95 10.25 -19.01
CA ALA A 646 27.00 9.44 -18.40
C ALA A 646 26.67 9.04 -16.95
N ASP A 647 25.85 9.84 -16.28
CA ASP A 647 25.35 9.57 -14.94
C ASP A 647 24.05 8.75 -15.00
N GLU A 648 24.06 7.55 -14.41
CA GLU A 648 22.93 6.62 -14.45
C GLU A 648 21.69 7.19 -13.76
N ASP A 649 21.83 8.00 -12.71
CA ASP A 649 20.70 8.62 -12.00
C ASP A 649 20.02 9.68 -12.88
N VAL A 650 20.80 10.43 -13.66
CA VAL A 650 20.27 11.41 -14.62
C VAL A 650 19.49 10.71 -15.74
N ALA A 651 20.05 9.65 -16.33
CA ALA A 651 19.38 8.89 -17.37
C ALA A 651 18.11 8.19 -16.84
N SER A 652 18.20 7.64 -15.63
CA SER A 652 17.12 7.03 -14.87
C SER A 652 15.96 8.01 -14.64
N ALA A 653 16.25 9.22 -14.18
CA ALA A 653 15.26 10.27 -13.95
C ALA A 653 14.65 10.75 -15.27
N ALA A 654 15.45 10.92 -16.33
CA ALA A 654 14.95 11.32 -17.65
C ALA A 654 13.90 10.35 -18.19
N ALA A 655 14.14 9.04 -18.08
CA ALA A 655 13.16 8.01 -18.43
C ALA A 655 11.89 8.11 -17.55
N GLY A 656 12.06 8.34 -16.24
CA GLY A 656 10.94 8.55 -15.31
C GLY A 656 10.05 9.74 -15.70
N PHE A 657 10.64 10.89 -16.02
CA PHE A 657 9.91 12.08 -16.46
C PHE A 657 9.21 11.88 -17.81
N LEU A 658 9.83 11.16 -18.76
CA LEU A 658 9.12 10.74 -19.98
C LEU A 658 7.90 9.84 -19.68
N GLY A 659 7.99 9.07 -18.60
CA GLY A 659 6.89 8.26 -18.04
C GLY A 659 5.65 9.07 -17.71
N THR A 660 5.83 10.25 -17.10
CA THR A 660 4.74 11.09 -16.58
C THR A 660 4.35 12.24 -17.49
N LEU A 661 5.19 12.58 -18.48
CA LEU A 661 4.95 13.71 -19.40
C LEU A 661 3.64 13.53 -20.20
N PRO A 662 2.75 14.54 -20.23
CA PRO A 662 1.45 14.47 -20.88
C PRO A 662 1.56 14.71 -22.40
N LEU A 663 2.56 14.12 -23.06
CA LEU A 663 2.84 14.31 -24.49
C LEU A 663 2.84 12.98 -25.25
N ALA A 664 2.23 12.96 -26.43
CA ALA A 664 2.29 11.81 -27.33
C ALA A 664 3.75 11.47 -27.72
N GLY A 665 4.59 12.50 -27.90
CA GLY A 665 6.01 12.34 -28.18
C GLY A 665 6.80 11.64 -27.07
N ALA A 666 6.42 11.83 -25.80
CA ALA A 666 7.05 11.14 -24.67
C ALA A 666 6.76 9.63 -24.69
N THR A 667 5.51 9.26 -25.03
CA THR A 667 5.12 7.86 -25.23
C THR A 667 5.91 7.22 -26.38
N LEU A 668 6.08 7.93 -27.50
CA LEU A 668 6.91 7.45 -28.62
C LEU A 668 8.37 7.24 -28.22
N ALA A 669 8.95 8.14 -27.42
CA ALA A 669 10.31 8.00 -26.91
C ALA A 669 10.46 6.74 -26.05
N LEU A 670 9.50 6.46 -25.16
CA LEU A 670 9.50 5.23 -24.34
C LEU A 670 9.35 3.96 -25.18
N ILE A 671 8.54 3.99 -26.26
CA ILE A 671 8.42 2.87 -27.21
C ILE A 671 9.77 2.59 -27.91
N GLY A 672 10.50 3.65 -28.27
CA GLY A 672 11.86 3.52 -28.81
C GLY A 672 12.83 2.93 -27.78
N LEU A 673 12.75 3.37 -26.53
CA LEU A 673 13.57 2.83 -25.43
C LEU A 673 13.28 1.35 -25.13
N ALA A 674 12.03 0.92 -25.22
CA ALA A 674 11.66 -0.48 -24.98
C ALA A 674 12.36 -1.47 -25.94
N GLN A 675 12.82 -0.99 -27.09
CA GLN A 675 13.56 -1.79 -28.06
C GLN A 675 15.05 -1.92 -27.69
N LYS A 676 15.61 -0.98 -26.90
CA LYS A 676 16.99 -1.06 -26.40
C LYS A 676 17.08 -2.08 -25.26
N ALA A 677 17.97 -3.07 -25.37
CA ALA A 677 18.06 -4.19 -24.42
C ALA A 677 18.25 -3.77 -22.95
N GLY A 678 19.06 -2.72 -22.69
CA GLY A 678 19.30 -2.22 -21.34
C GLY A 678 18.14 -1.44 -20.71
N TRP A 679 17.18 -0.97 -21.51
CA TRP A 679 16.05 -0.16 -21.05
C TRP A 679 14.71 -0.87 -21.11
N ARG A 680 14.65 -2.07 -21.71
CA ARG A 680 13.41 -2.78 -22.06
C ARG A 680 12.42 -2.89 -20.90
N ASP A 681 12.82 -3.54 -19.80
CA ASP A 681 11.90 -3.82 -18.70
C ASP A 681 11.41 -2.54 -18.02
N ARG A 682 12.31 -1.56 -17.89
CA ARG A 682 12.02 -0.26 -17.29
C ARG A 682 11.08 0.58 -18.15
N ALA A 683 11.33 0.64 -19.46
CA ALA A 683 10.47 1.35 -20.40
C ALA A 683 9.08 0.71 -20.46
N LEU A 684 8.97 -0.62 -20.43
CA LEU A 684 7.68 -1.31 -20.39
C LEU A 684 6.91 -1.04 -19.09
N ALA A 685 7.60 -1.01 -17.94
CA ALA A 685 7.00 -0.64 -16.67
C ALA A 685 6.43 0.79 -16.69
N LEU A 686 7.17 1.75 -17.27
CA LEU A 686 6.72 3.13 -17.44
C LEU A 686 5.56 3.25 -18.43
N LEU A 687 5.59 2.51 -19.55
CA LEU A 687 4.49 2.45 -20.52
C LEU A 687 3.20 1.89 -19.94
N SER A 688 3.30 1.07 -18.89
CA SER A 688 2.18 0.51 -18.14
C SER A 688 1.63 1.41 -17.03
N GLN A 689 2.13 2.63 -16.88
CA GLN A 689 1.56 3.63 -15.96
C GLN A 689 0.63 4.59 -16.72
N PRO A 690 -0.49 5.01 -16.10
CA PRO A 690 -1.44 5.92 -16.74
C PRO A 690 -0.82 7.31 -16.94
N ALA A 691 -0.95 7.86 -18.15
CA ALA A 691 -0.56 9.22 -18.50
C ALA A 691 -1.44 9.75 -19.65
N PRO A 692 -1.64 11.07 -19.77
CA PRO A 692 -2.39 11.65 -20.89
C PRO A 692 -1.82 11.22 -22.25
N HIS A 693 -2.70 10.90 -23.19
CA HIS A 693 -2.37 10.40 -24.54
C HIS A 693 -1.65 9.04 -24.61
N ARG A 694 -1.32 8.40 -23.46
CA ARG A 694 -0.60 7.12 -23.39
C ARG A 694 -1.34 6.01 -24.15
N VAL A 695 -2.61 5.81 -23.81
CA VAL A 695 -3.47 4.78 -24.43
C VAL A 695 -3.62 5.02 -25.93
N ALA A 696 -3.95 6.25 -26.33
CA ALA A 696 -4.16 6.59 -27.74
C ALA A 696 -2.89 6.37 -28.57
N GLN A 697 -1.73 6.77 -28.06
CA GLN A 697 -0.47 6.64 -28.78
C GLN A 697 0.06 5.20 -28.80
N LEU A 698 -0.11 4.44 -27.71
CA LEU A 698 0.18 3.00 -27.67
C LEU A 698 -0.69 2.24 -28.68
N THR A 699 -1.99 2.52 -28.71
CA THR A 699 -2.94 1.91 -29.66
C THR A 699 -2.53 2.21 -31.09
N ARG A 700 -2.23 3.47 -31.41
CA ARG A 700 -1.77 3.90 -32.74
C ARG A 700 -0.48 3.21 -33.17
N SER A 701 0.48 3.09 -32.25
CA SER A 701 1.77 2.44 -32.53
C SER A 701 1.63 0.93 -32.67
N LEU A 702 0.72 0.32 -31.89
CA LEU A 702 0.42 -1.11 -31.96
C LEU A 702 -0.28 -1.50 -33.27
N LEU A 703 -1.15 -0.65 -33.85
CA LEU A 703 -1.83 -0.94 -35.13
C LEU A 703 -0.86 -1.37 -36.24
N GLY A 704 0.33 -0.77 -36.30
CA GLY A 704 1.37 -1.04 -37.29
C GLY A 704 2.57 -1.84 -36.78
N ALA A 705 2.52 -2.37 -35.56
CA ALA A 705 3.66 -3.03 -34.94
C ALA A 705 3.97 -4.39 -35.59
N ASP A 706 5.25 -4.77 -35.56
CA ASP A 706 5.76 -6.07 -35.99
C ASP A 706 5.70 -7.11 -34.87
N ASP A 707 6.13 -8.34 -35.14
CA ASP A 707 6.10 -9.45 -34.17
C ASP A 707 6.99 -9.22 -32.94
N SER A 708 7.97 -8.31 -33.02
CA SER A 708 8.85 -7.95 -31.91
C SER A 708 8.15 -6.95 -30.98
N LEU A 709 7.58 -5.89 -31.56
CA LEU A 709 7.02 -4.77 -30.80
C LEU A 709 5.58 -5.01 -30.35
N ALA A 710 4.79 -5.74 -31.14
CA ALA A 710 3.35 -5.94 -30.87
C ALA A 710 3.06 -6.59 -29.50
N PRO A 711 3.73 -7.68 -29.07
CA PRO A 711 3.48 -8.29 -27.76
C PRO A 711 3.79 -7.34 -26.60
N MET A 712 4.86 -6.55 -26.74
CA MET A 712 5.30 -5.58 -25.73
C MET A 712 4.25 -4.47 -25.53
N LEU A 713 3.79 -3.84 -26.61
CA LEU A 713 2.81 -2.75 -26.53
C LEU A 713 1.43 -3.25 -26.07
N ALA A 714 1.00 -4.43 -26.53
CA ALA A 714 -0.26 -5.03 -26.10
C ALA A 714 -0.24 -5.39 -24.59
N ALA A 715 0.87 -5.92 -24.10
CA ALA A 715 1.06 -6.18 -22.67
C ALA A 715 1.05 -4.87 -21.85
N SER A 716 1.69 -3.81 -22.35
CA SER A 716 1.68 -2.51 -21.67
C SER A 716 0.28 -1.90 -21.59
N LEU A 717 -0.50 -1.95 -22.68
CA LEU A 717 -1.91 -1.53 -22.69
C LEU A 717 -2.78 -2.34 -21.72
N SER A 718 -2.61 -3.67 -21.70
CA SER A 718 -3.36 -4.55 -20.79
C SER A 718 -3.11 -4.21 -19.31
N ARG A 719 -1.86 -3.91 -18.93
CA ARG A 719 -1.49 -3.58 -17.55
C ARG A 719 -2.04 -2.24 -17.05
N LEU A 720 -2.46 -1.33 -17.95
CA LEU A 720 -3.08 -0.06 -17.55
C LEU A 720 -4.44 -0.25 -16.88
N ARG A 721 -5.14 -1.38 -17.16
CA ARG A 721 -6.45 -1.73 -16.58
C ARG A 721 -7.51 -0.63 -16.70
N ASP A 722 -7.44 0.15 -17.77
CA ASP A 722 -8.35 1.24 -18.10
C ASP A 722 -9.33 0.83 -19.22
N ALA A 723 -10.56 1.36 -19.19
CA ALA A 723 -11.57 1.10 -20.20
C ALA A 723 -11.13 1.56 -21.59
N ASP A 724 -10.47 2.72 -21.69
CA ASP A 724 -9.94 3.23 -22.96
C ASP A 724 -8.84 2.32 -23.52
N ALA A 725 -8.01 1.73 -22.65
CA ALA A 725 -6.96 0.80 -23.06
C ALA A 725 -7.56 -0.50 -23.63
N ARG A 726 -8.67 -0.96 -23.05
CA ARG A 726 -9.43 -2.10 -23.55
C ARG A 726 -10.07 -1.81 -24.90
N ASP A 727 -10.70 -0.66 -25.05
CA ASP A 727 -11.30 -0.24 -26.33
C ASP A 727 -10.23 -0.05 -27.40
N GLY A 728 -9.05 0.45 -27.03
CA GLY A 728 -7.86 0.50 -27.89
C GLY A 728 -7.41 -0.90 -28.34
N LEU A 729 -7.34 -1.88 -27.44
CA LEU A 729 -7.00 -3.26 -27.79
C LEU A 729 -8.05 -3.91 -28.70
N LEU A 730 -9.35 -3.68 -28.46
CA LEU A 730 -10.44 -4.13 -29.35
C LEU A 730 -10.35 -3.48 -30.73
N HIS A 731 -10.01 -2.20 -30.79
CA HIS A 731 -9.77 -1.51 -32.05
C HIS A 731 -8.60 -2.11 -32.82
N VAL A 732 -7.48 -2.37 -32.15
CA VAL A 732 -6.32 -3.07 -32.75
C VAL A 732 -6.69 -4.47 -33.22
N LEU A 733 -7.47 -5.22 -32.43
CA LEU A 733 -7.93 -6.54 -32.80
C LEU A 733 -8.73 -6.54 -34.12
N SER A 734 -9.43 -5.45 -34.44
CA SER A 734 -10.21 -5.33 -35.69
C SER A 734 -9.43 -4.71 -36.87
N LYS A 735 -8.44 -3.85 -36.63
CA LYS A 735 -7.78 -3.02 -37.67
C LYS A 735 -6.26 -3.15 -37.76
N GLY A 736 -5.61 -3.85 -36.84
CA GLY A 736 -4.15 -3.95 -36.78
C GLY A 736 -3.55 -4.92 -37.82
N THR A 737 -2.22 -4.91 -37.93
CA THR A 737 -1.44 -5.96 -38.63
C THR A 737 -1.69 -7.34 -38.03
N ILE A 738 -1.29 -8.41 -38.73
CA ILE A 738 -1.42 -9.79 -38.22
C ILE A 738 -0.76 -9.94 -36.84
N ALA A 739 0.45 -9.41 -36.68
CA ALA A 739 1.19 -9.39 -35.41
C ALA A 739 0.42 -8.64 -34.30
N ALA A 740 -0.09 -7.46 -34.63
CA ALA A 740 -0.85 -6.62 -33.71
C ALA A 740 -2.16 -7.28 -33.26
N ARG A 741 -2.93 -7.88 -34.20
CA ARG A 741 -4.17 -8.59 -33.89
C ARG A 741 -3.91 -9.79 -32.97
N LYS A 742 -2.86 -10.57 -33.24
CA LYS A 742 -2.46 -11.69 -32.37
C LYS A 742 -2.12 -11.23 -30.96
N ALA A 743 -1.32 -10.18 -30.84
CA ALA A 743 -0.92 -9.61 -29.55
C ALA A 743 -2.11 -9.02 -28.78
N ALA A 744 -3.00 -8.30 -29.47
CA ALA A 744 -4.22 -7.74 -28.88
C ALA A 744 -5.17 -8.84 -28.39
N ALA A 745 -5.37 -9.91 -29.17
CA ALA A 745 -6.19 -11.06 -28.78
C ALA A 745 -5.66 -11.70 -27.49
N ALA A 746 -4.34 -11.93 -27.41
CA ALA A 746 -3.69 -12.50 -26.23
C ALA A 746 -3.85 -11.59 -24.99
N ALA A 747 -3.70 -10.27 -25.16
CA ALA A 747 -3.85 -9.28 -24.10
C ALA A 747 -5.30 -9.16 -23.59
N LEU A 748 -6.28 -9.23 -24.48
CA LEU A 748 -7.71 -9.22 -24.16
C LEU A 748 -8.17 -10.51 -23.49
N ALA A 749 -7.70 -11.66 -23.95
CA ALA A 749 -8.02 -12.95 -23.33
C ALA A 749 -7.44 -13.05 -21.90
N ALA A 750 -6.26 -12.48 -21.67
CA ALA A 750 -5.62 -12.45 -20.35
C ALA A 750 -6.41 -11.64 -19.30
N SER A 751 -7.26 -10.68 -19.69
CA SER A 751 -8.07 -9.90 -18.73
C SER A 751 -9.25 -10.68 -18.16
N ARG A 752 -9.66 -11.78 -18.81
CA ARG A 752 -10.84 -12.62 -18.46
C ARG A 752 -12.16 -11.86 -18.33
N GLU A 753 -12.27 -10.70 -18.97
CA GLU A 753 -13.52 -9.96 -18.97
C GLU A 753 -14.51 -10.52 -20.01
N PRO A 754 -15.79 -10.73 -19.66
CA PRO A 754 -16.76 -11.36 -20.55
C PRO A 754 -16.91 -10.67 -21.92
N ARG A 755 -16.88 -9.33 -21.94
CA ARG A 755 -17.00 -8.55 -23.17
C ARG A 755 -15.77 -8.70 -24.08
N ALA A 756 -14.57 -8.69 -23.50
CA ALA A 756 -13.33 -8.87 -24.24
C ALA A 756 -13.24 -10.29 -24.83
N LEU A 757 -13.62 -11.30 -24.06
CA LEU A 757 -13.66 -12.70 -24.51
C LEU A 757 -14.66 -12.93 -25.63
N ALA A 758 -15.85 -12.30 -25.57
CA ALA A 758 -16.86 -12.40 -26.62
C ALA A 758 -16.34 -11.85 -27.97
N GLU A 759 -15.63 -10.73 -27.95
CA GLU A 759 -15.02 -10.13 -29.15
C GLU A 759 -13.88 -10.99 -29.70
N VAL A 760 -13.02 -11.53 -28.84
CA VAL A 760 -11.98 -12.48 -29.27
C VAL A 760 -12.61 -13.75 -29.88
N ALA A 761 -13.73 -14.23 -29.33
CA ALA A 761 -14.47 -15.36 -29.88
C ALA A 761 -15.06 -15.05 -31.26
N ALA A 762 -15.65 -13.87 -31.45
CA ALA A 762 -16.15 -13.44 -32.75
C ALA A 762 -15.03 -13.40 -33.81
N VAL A 763 -13.84 -12.92 -33.44
CA VAL A 763 -12.67 -12.86 -34.34
C VAL A 763 -12.14 -14.26 -34.66
N ALA A 764 -12.28 -15.24 -33.77
CA ALA A 764 -11.90 -16.63 -34.04
C ALA A 764 -12.63 -17.21 -35.26
N ASP A 765 -13.88 -16.78 -35.49
CA ASP A 765 -14.71 -17.25 -36.60
C ASP A 765 -14.62 -16.35 -37.85
N THR A 766 -14.32 -15.05 -37.66
CA THR A 766 -14.51 -14.03 -38.72
C THR A 766 -13.24 -13.34 -39.23
N ASP A 767 -12.08 -13.49 -38.56
CA ASP A 767 -10.85 -12.83 -39.05
C ASP A 767 -10.42 -13.38 -40.41
N VAL A 768 -9.83 -12.53 -41.24
CA VAL A 768 -9.33 -12.91 -42.58
C VAL A 768 -8.08 -13.80 -42.51
N ASP A 769 -7.24 -13.63 -41.49
CA ASP A 769 -6.00 -14.37 -41.33
C ASP A 769 -6.21 -15.68 -40.54
N ALA A 770 -5.77 -16.81 -41.13
CA ALA A 770 -5.93 -18.12 -40.52
C ALA A 770 -5.16 -18.26 -39.20
N GLY A 771 -4.00 -17.61 -39.06
CA GLY A 771 -3.19 -17.65 -37.86
C GLY A 771 -3.80 -16.85 -36.70
N VAL A 772 -4.47 -15.73 -36.99
CA VAL A 772 -5.24 -14.97 -35.98
C VAL A 772 -6.45 -15.81 -35.52
N ARG A 773 -7.23 -16.37 -36.45
CA ARG A 773 -8.38 -17.23 -36.11
C ARG A 773 -8.00 -18.39 -35.18
N GLN A 774 -6.95 -19.11 -35.55
CA GLN A 774 -6.45 -20.24 -34.77
C GLN A 774 -6.01 -19.82 -33.36
N LEU A 775 -5.30 -18.69 -33.24
CA LEU A 775 -4.88 -18.17 -31.94
C LEU A 775 -6.08 -17.77 -31.07
N CYS A 776 -7.04 -17.02 -31.62
CA CYS A 776 -8.24 -16.60 -30.89
C CYS A 776 -9.07 -17.80 -30.42
N SER A 777 -9.24 -18.83 -31.25
CA SER A 777 -9.92 -20.07 -30.88
C SER A 777 -9.22 -20.78 -29.71
N ILE A 778 -7.88 -20.83 -29.72
CA ILE A 778 -7.07 -21.36 -28.61
C ILE A 778 -7.21 -20.52 -27.34
N LEU A 779 -7.32 -19.20 -27.47
CA LEU A 779 -7.41 -18.29 -26.33
C LEU A 779 -8.79 -18.30 -25.66
N VAL A 780 -9.87 -18.49 -26.40
CA VAL A 780 -11.25 -18.56 -25.87
C VAL A 780 -11.57 -19.94 -25.28
N SER A 781 -10.86 -20.97 -25.71
CA SER A 781 -10.98 -22.33 -25.16
C SER A 781 -10.19 -22.56 -23.87
N ARG A 782 -9.45 -21.55 -23.39
CA ARG A 782 -8.64 -21.56 -22.15
C ARG A 782 -9.23 -20.64 -21.10
#